data_AF-A0AA35ZN14-F1
#
_entry.id   AF-A0AA35ZN14-F1
#
_cell.length_a   1.000
_cell.length_b   1.000
_cell.length_c   1.000
_cell.angle_alpha   90.00
_cell.angle_beta   90.00
_cell.angle_gamma   90.00
#
_symmetry.space_group_name_H-M   'P 1'
#
loop_
_entity.id
_entity.type
_entity.pdbx_description
1 polymer ?
#
loop_
_entity_poly.entity_id
_entity_poly.type
_entity_poly.pdbx_seq_one_letter_code
_entity_poly.pdbx_strand_id
1 'polypeptide(L)'
;MRMKLFSRFSRKRSPNFSPSTFQKDNTNDSTSENSGHMISSWMETPVSKRPLRKKHLSRSYDENLMDDYLDKQLGNSPRKRFRTKKELEKETEKEAMIALSLGFPIDALLEEEIKAKVVSELDGKEQNDYIVVRNHILSRWRANVHAWLSKGEIKETVSNEFNHLLHSAYDFLLFNGYINFGVSPTFKPQMPEESTEGSVIIIGAGLAGLAAARQLLSFGFKVIVLEGRNRPGGRVYTQKMGQGHNGNYAAVDLGGSVITGIHANPLGVLARQLSIPLHKVRDKCPLYDPEGKPVGKETDSKVEFIFNRLLDKVTEFRQIMGESCGDISLGSVLEKLTKLYAVATSVEEKQLLDWHFANLEYANAGPLSDLSAAYWDQDDPYEMGGDHCFLAGGNWRLIEALCEGVPIFYEKIVKTIRYGENGVEVITSDQTFQGDIVLCTVPLGVLKKKMISFVPELPERKLEAIERLGFGLLNKVAMVFPYVFWGEDVDTFGCLNRNSENRGEFFLFYSYHTVSGGSVLVALVAGEAAKSFESTHPSTLLHRVLNVLKGIYGPKGIEVPNPIQSICTKWGNDPLSCGSYSHVRVHSSGSDYDILAENVANRLFFAGEATNRQHPATMHGAYLSGLREASCIYRVRQTINNNSNDDNNNNINNNNKQNNPKKSIRRIIGVSDTLVNLFKNPDFSFGNFLFVFDPSNEDDQSTGLMMVAIDNDDDDDDKVKVKVNNGQSQRAVKLYTMVTRVQARDLVAVVGGGERGLSYMSENLGLKLMGMDCFALVANSLISNIATRRSRVRNRVVFGNRVSYT
;
A
#
# COMPACT_ATOMS: atom_id res chain seq x y z
N MET A 1 2.91 -3.60 -11.19
CA MET A 1 3.44 -2.23 -11.35
C MET A 1 4.83 -2.10 -12.01
N ARG A 2 5.74 -3.08 -11.92
CA ARG A 2 7.19 -2.83 -12.18
C ARG A 2 7.70 -3.15 -13.58
N MET A 3 7.04 -4.05 -14.30
CA MET A 3 7.47 -4.50 -15.63
C MET A 3 7.32 -3.39 -16.71
N LYS A 4 6.35 -2.48 -16.51
CA LYS A 4 6.03 -1.36 -17.40
C LYS A 4 7.11 -0.28 -17.49
N LEU A 5 8.05 -0.24 -16.54
CA LEU A 5 9.22 0.63 -16.60
C LEU A 5 10.10 0.35 -17.82
N PHE A 6 10.07 -0.89 -18.36
CA PHE A 6 10.87 -1.32 -19.51
C PHE A 6 10.09 -2.06 -20.62
N SER A 7 8.80 -2.35 -20.46
CA SER A 7 7.95 -2.72 -21.60
C SER A 7 7.70 -1.45 -22.43
N ARG A 8 8.21 -1.40 -23.67
CA ARG A 8 8.10 -0.20 -24.51
C ARG A 8 6.67 0.03 -24.99
N PHE A 9 5.81 -0.98 -24.89
CA PHE A 9 4.37 -0.87 -25.05
C PHE A 9 3.61 -1.13 -23.73
N SER A 10 3.56 -0.11 -22.85
CA SER A 10 2.70 -0.16 -21.67
C SER A 10 1.22 -0.33 -22.08
N ARG A 11 0.60 -1.42 -21.66
CA ARG A 11 -0.85 -1.64 -21.80
C ARG A 11 -1.62 -0.57 -21.02
N LYS A 12 -2.18 0.40 -21.74
CA LYS A 12 -3.43 1.05 -21.34
C LYS A 12 -4.54 0.01 -21.43
N ARG A 13 -4.75 -0.78 -20.35
CA ARG A 13 -6.02 -1.46 -20.14
C ARG A 13 -7.04 -0.38 -19.79
N SER A 14 -7.82 0.04 -20.78
CA SER A 14 -9.05 0.78 -20.54
C SER A 14 -9.96 -0.09 -19.65
N PRO A 15 -10.63 0.45 -18.62
CA PRO A 15 -11.72 -0.27 -17.99
C PRO A 15 -12.82 -0.49 -19.04
N ASN A 16 -13.27 -1.73 -19.19
CA ASN A 16 -14.34 -2.09 -20.12
C ASN A 16 -15.68 -1.54 -19.61
N PHE A 17 -15.99 -0.29 -19.93
CA PHE A 17 -17.36 0.19 -19.92
C PHE A 17 -18.06 -0.21 -21.22
N SER A 18 -19.14 -0.97 -21.09
CA SER A 18 -20.01 -1.38 -22.20
C SER A 18 -20.67 -0.16 -22.85
N PRO A 19 -20.47 0.11 -24.15
CA PRO A 19 -21.18 1.17 -24.84
C PRO A 19 -22.56 0.68 -25.28
N SER A 20 -23.59 1.14 -24.58
CA SER A 20 -24.98 0.99 -25.04
C SER A 20 -25.23 1.83 -26.29
N THR A 21 -25.58 1.16 -27.38
CA THR A 21 -26.24 1.66 -28.60
C THR A 21 -26.71 3.12 -28.60
N PHE A 22 -26.11 3.95 -29.46
CA PHE A 22 -26.82 5.01 -30.15
C PHE A 22 -26.44 5.04 -31.63
N GLN A 23 -27.46 5.01 -32.46
CA GLN A 23 -27.40 4.90 -33.92
C GLN A 23 -27.84 6.25 -34.51
N LYS A 24 -27.07 6.82 -35.44
CA LYS A 24 -27.59 7.74 -36.47
C LYS A 24 -26.58 8.02 -37.60
N ASP A 25 -27.01 7.57 -38.77
CA ASP A 25 -26.67 8.00 -40.13
C ASP A 25 -26.42 9.53 -40.26
N ASN A 26 -25.67 10.09 -41.24
CA ASN A 26 -25.77 9.84 -42.67
C ASN A 26 -24.71 10.63 -43.51
N THR A 27 -24.26 10.03 -44.62
CA THR A 27 -23.91 10.59 -45.96
C THR A 27 -23.01 11.82 -46.20
N ASN A 28 -22.03 11.60 -47.11
CA ASN A 28 -21.53 12.48 -48.18
C ASN A 28 -20.73 13.76 -47.78
N ASP A 29 -19.79 14.28 -48.58
CA ASP A 29 -19.60 14.13 -50.03
C ASP A 29 -18.11 14.15 -50.49
N SER A 30 -17.93 13.88 -51.79
CA SER A 30 -16.77 14.09 -52.67
C SER A 30 -16.37 15.60 -52.79
N THR A 31 -15.28 16.06 -53.42
CA THR A 31 -14.45 15.60 -54.56
C THR A 31 -12.98 16.07 -54.46
N SER A 32 -12.14 15.58 -55.38
CA SER A 32 -10.76 15.98 -55.68
C SER A 32 -10.61 17.33 -56.42
N GLU A 33 -9.44 17.98 -56.32
CA GLU A 33 -8.68 18.37 -57.53
C GLU A 33 -7.17 18.62 -57.28
N ASN A 34 -6.40 18.84 -58.35
CA ASN A 34 -4.98 18.46 -58.48
C ASN A 34 -4.10 19.55 -59.15
N SER A 35 -2.78 19.35 -59.24
CA SER A 35 -1.74 20.18 -59.92
C SER A 35 -1.40 21.55 -59.28
N GLY A 36 -0.19 22.14 -59.37
CA GLY A 36 1.13 21.83 -59.98
C GLY A 36 2.14 22.98 -59.64
N HIS A 37 3.35 23.16 -60.21
CA HIS A 37 4.23 22.33 -61.07
C HIS A 37 5.65 22.99 -61.18
N MET A 38 6.77 22.25 -60.99
CA MET A 38 8.20 22.64 -61.26
C MET A 38 8.80 23.82 -60.42
N ILE A 39 10.02 23.81 -59.86
CA ILE A 39 11.40 23.39 -60.25
C ILE A 39 12.09 24.31 -61.28
N SER A 40 13.03 25.14 -60.81
CA SER A 40 14.29 25.48 -61.51
C SER A 40 15.37 25.97 -60.53
N SER A 41 16.64 25.91 -60.95
CA SER A 41 17.88 26.30 -60.25
C SER A 41 18.70 27.23 -61.17
N TRP A 42 19.62 28.10 -60.73
CA TRP A 42 20.94 27.83 -60.11
C TRP A 42 21.65 29.13 -59.65
N MET A 43 22.70 28.97 -58.81
CA MET A 43 23.90 29.81 -58.61
C MET A 43 23.80 31.29 -58.20
N GLU A 44 24.34 31.60 -57.01
CA GLU A 44 25.56 32.42 -56.82
C GLU A 44 26.16 32.23 -55.41
N THR A 45 27.45 32.53 -55.23
CA THR A 45 28.23 32.43 -53.96
C THR A 45 29.15 33.67 -53.85
N PRO A 46 29.80 34.03 -52.71
CA PRO A 46 30.01 33.29 -51.45
C PRO A 46 29.84 34.14 -50.15
N VAL A 47 30.41 33.63 -49.03
CA VAL A 47 30.69 34.31 -47.74
C VAL A 47 29.52 34.45 -46.76
N SER A 48 29.48 33.58 -45.74
CA SER A 48 28.76 33.86 -44.49
C SER A 48 29.46 33.30 -43.25
N LYS A 49 29.27 34.06 -42.17
CA LYS A 49 29.89 34.00 -40.84
C LYS A 49 29.66 32.67 -40.11
N ARG A 50 30.56 32.35 -39.17
CA ARG A 50 30.42 31.26 -38.18
C ARG A 50 28.99 31.20 -37.60
N PRO A 51 28.27 30.06 -37.65
CA PRO A 51 26.97 29.95 -37.01
C PRO A 51 27.10 29.98 -35.48
N LEU A 52 26.22 30.74 -34.82
CA LEU A 52 26.14 30.76 -33.36
C LEU A 52 25.76 29.38 -32.80
N ARG A 53 26.38 29.05 -31.66
CA ARG A 53 26.11 27.89 -30.82
C ARG A 53 24.60 27.81 -30.52
N LYS A 54 23.88 26.87 -31.15
CA LYS A 54 22.47 26.61 -30.83
C LYS A 54 22.36 26.26 -29.35
N LYS A 55 21.59 27.04 -28.58
CA LYS A 55 21.18 26.65 -27.22
C LYS A 55 20.37 25.35 -27.35
N HIS A 56 20.90 24.26 -26.82
CA HIS A 56 20.11 23.05 -26.64
C HIS A 56 19.01 23.31 -25.62
N LEU A 57 17.77 23.02 -25.99
CA LEU A 57 16.64 22.94 -25.07
C LEU A 57 16.78 21.66 -24.26
N SER A 58 17.41 21.74 -23.09
CA SER A 58 17.31 20.73 -22.05
C SER A 58 15.86 20.66 -21.58
N ARG A 59 15.09 19.67 -22.05
CA ARG A 59 13.77 19.35 -21.50
C ARG A 59 13.94 18.63 -20.17
N SER A 60 14.28 19.38 -19.12
CA SER A 60 13.88 19.02 -17.77
C SER A 60 12.35 19.04 -17.71
N TYR A 61 11.74 18.02 -17.10
CA TYR A 61 10.33 18.08 -16.76
C TYR A 61 10.17 19.07 -15.61
N ASP A 62 9.58 20.22 -15.91
CA ASP A 62 9.35 21.28 -14.94
C ASP A 62 7.86 21.26 -14.57
N GLU A 63 7.52 20.78 -13.37
CA GLU A 63 6.14 20.83 -12.88
C GLU A 63 5.63 22.27 -12.76
N ASN A 64 6.50 23.29 -12.73
CA ASN A 64 6.05 24.69 -12.85
C ASN A 64 5.31 24.95 -14.17
N LEU A 65 5.42 24.10 -15.21
CA LEU A 65 4.59 24.20 -16.43
C LEU A 65 3.21 23.54 -16.28
N MET A 66 3.08 22.54 -15.40
CA MET A 66 1.79 22.00 -14.97
C MET A 66 1.14 22.94 -13.95
N ASP A 67 1.90 23.55 -13.04
CA ASP A 67 1.43 24.61 -12.16
C ASP A 67 1.09 25.87 -12.98
N ASP A 68 1.84 26.26 -14.02
CA ASP A 68 1.43 27.34 -14.95
C ASP A 68 0.12 27.00 -15.68
N TYR A 69 -0.08 25.73 -16.03
CA TYR A 69 -1.31 25.25 -16.67
C TYR A 69 -2.47 25.18 -15.67
N LEU A 70 -2.20 24.83 -14.41
CA LEU A 70 -3.17 24.77 -13.33
C LEU A 70 -3.54 26.17 -12.83
N ASP A 71 -2.59 27.09 -12.64
CA ASP A 71 -2.78 28.49 -12.25
C ASP A 71 -3.49 29.28 -13.34
N LYS A 72 -3.15 29.09 -14.62
CA LYS A 72 -3.94 29.63 -15.76
C LYS A 72 -5.36 29.06 -15.82
N GLN A 73 -5.67 27.96 -15.14
CA GLN A 73 -7.00 27.36 -15.06
C GLN A 73 -7.70 27.52 -13.70
N LEU A 74 -6.99 27.92 -12.63
CA LEU A 74 -7.50 27.98 -11.25
C LEU A 74 -7.52 29.40 -10.65
N GLY A 75 -6.75 30.35 -11.20
CA GLY A 75 -6.95 31.80 -11.06
C GLY A 75 -6.93 32.37 -9.62
N ASN A 76 -5.89 33.14 -9.30
CA ASN A 76 -5.79 33.84 -8.02
C ASN A 76 -7.01 34.75 -7.74
N SER A 77 -7.58 34.57 -6.53
CA SER A 77 -8.77 35.24 -5.97
C SER A 77 -8.41 36.63 -5.37
N PRO A 78 -9.34 37.56 -5.01
CA PRO A 78 -10.81 37.42 -4.98
C PRO A 78 -11.63 38.60 -5.55
N ARG A 79 -12.69 38.28 -6.30
CA ARG A 79 -13.99 38.98 -6.22
C ARG A 79 -15.10 37.95 -6.37
N LYS A 80 -16.20 38.09 -5.61
CA LYS A 80 -17.41 37.26 -5.70
C LYS A 80 -18.07 37.42 -7.08
N ARG A 81 -17.59 36.70 -8.10
CA ARG A 81 -18.41 36.35 -9.25
C ARG A 81 -19.34 35.21 -8.82
N PHE A 82 -20.64 35.36 -9.08
CA PHE A 82 -21.55 34.22 -9.04
C PHE A 82 -21.08 33.23 -10.10
N ARG A 83 -20.51 32.09 -9.66
CA ARG A 83 -20.13 30.99 -10.54
C ARG A 83 -21.40 30.43 -11.19
N THR A 84 -21.36 30.18 -12.49
CA THR A 84 -22.45 29.52 -13.19
C THR A 84 -22.52 28.05 -12.77
N LYS A 85 -23.71 27.44 -12.85
CA LYS A 85 -23.90 26.01 -12.50
C LYS A 85 -22.91 25.10 -13.24
N LYS A 86 -22.68 25.39 -14.52
CA LYS A 86 -21.75 24.67 -15.41
C LYS A 86 -20.27 24.79 -15.00
N GLU A 87 -19.86 25.92 -14.41
CA GLU A 87 -18.52 26.07 -13.85
C GLU A 87 -18.35 25.24 -12.58
N LEU A 88 -19.39 25.18 -11.73
CA LEU A 88 -19.40 24.37 -10.51
C LEU A 88 -19.38 22.85 -10.81
N GLU A 89 -20.14 22.42 -11.82
CA GLU A 89 -20.16 21.03 -12.31
C GLU A 89 -18.76 20.62 -12.79
N LYS A 90 -18.10 21.45 -13.62
CA LYS A 90 -16.73 21.21 -14.11
C LYS A 90 -15.67 21.22 -12.99
N GLU A 91 -15.85 22.05 -11.96
CA GLU A 91 -14.99 22.06 -10.77
C GLU A 91 -15.13 20.73 -10.00
N THR A 92 -16.37 20.30 -9.72
CA THR A 92 -16.67 19.02 -9.05
C THR A 92 -16.11 17.81 -9.84
N GLU A 93 -16.25 17.79 -11.17
CA GLU A 93 -15.62 16.78 -12.04
C GLU A 93 -14.09 16.73 -11.87
N LYS A 94 -13.43 17.89 -11.84
CA LYS A 94 -11.98 17.99 -11.64
C LYS A 94 -11.57 17.47 -10.26
N GLU A 95 -12.33 17.78 -9.22
CA GLU A 95 -12.09 17.31 -7.85
C GLU A 95 -12.26 15.80 -7.73
N ALA A 96 -13.29 15.23 -8.36
CA ALA A 96 -13.49 13.78 -8.44
C ALA A 96 -12.35 13.08 -9.19
N MET A 97 -11.84 13.65 -10.30
CA MET A 97 -10.69 13.10 -11.02
C MET A 97 -9.39 13.17 -10.22
N ILE A 98 -9.20 14.22 -9.39
CA ILE A 98 -8.08 14.28 -8.44
C ILE A 98 -8.24 13.18 -7.39
N ALA A 99 -9.41 13.04 -6.76
CA ALA A 99 -9.67 12.01 -5.76
C ALA A 99 -9.45 10.58 -6.31
N LEU A 100 -9.93 10.31 -7.53
CA LEU A 100 -9.68 9.06 -8.26
C LEU A 100 -8.17 8.79 -8.46
N SER A 101 -7.40 9.81 -8.81
CA SER A 101 -5.94 9.68 -8.94
C SER A 101 -5.24 9.35 -7.61
N LEU A 102 -5.91 9.51 -6.47
CA LEU A 102 -5.43 9.15 -5.13
C LEU A 102 -6.02 7.83 -4.60
N GLY A 103 -6.75 7.09 -5.44
CA GLY A 103 -7.35 5.80 -5.09
C GLY A 103 -8.78 5.88 -4.53
N PHE A 104 -9.38 7.06 -4.41
CA PHE A 104 -10.77 7.20 -3.96
C PHE A 104 -11.75 6.99 -5.11
N PRO A 105 -12.72 6.04 -5.02
CA PRO A 105 -13.73 5.88 -6.05
C PRO A 105 -14.61 7.14 -6.18
N ILE A 106 -15.08 7.41 -7.40
CA ILE A 106 -15.83 8.63 -7.75
C ILE A 106 -17.15 8.71 -6.98
N ASP A 107 -17.83 7.57 -6.85
CA ASP A 107 -19.23 7.39 -6.46
C ASP A 107 -19.42 6.45 -5.27
N ALA A 108 -18.32 6.01 -4.63
CA ALA A 108 -18.34 5.13 -3.48
C ALA A 108 -17.42 5.61 -2.33
N LEU A 109 -17.56 4.94 -1.18
CA LEU A 109 -16.65 5.05 -0.05
C LEU A 109 -15.57 3.96 -0.12
N LEU A 110 -14.39 4.24 0.42
CA LEU A 110 -13.40 3.21 0.68
C LEU A 110 -13.86 2.28 1.82
N GLU A 111 -13.33 1.06 1.88
CA GLU A 111 -13.57 0.16 3.02
C GLU A 111 -13.15 0.81 4.35
N GLU A 112 -12.06 1.57 4.36
CA GLU A 112 -11.57 2.30 5.53
C GLU A 112 -12.52 3.41 5.96
N GLU A 113 -13.21 4.07 5.01
CA GLU A 113 -14.22 5.10 5.27
C GLU A 113 -15.48 4.48 5.89
N ILE A 114 -15.93 3.34 5.35
CA ILE A 114 -17.05 2.57 5.90
C ILE A 114 -16.71 2.07 7.32
N LYS A 115 -15.52 1.49 7.52
CA LYS A 115 -15.03 1.01 8.84
C LYS A 115 -14.88 2.16 9.85
N ALA A 116 -14.51 3.36 9.39
CA ALA A 116 -14.44 4.57 10.21
C ALA A 116 -15.81 5.21 10.50
N LYS A 117 -16.90 4.74 9.87
CA LYS A 117 -18.26 5.27 9.98
C LYS A 117 -18.32 6.78 9.69
N VAL A 118 -17.72 7.19 8.56
CA VAL A 118 -17.63 8.60 8.17
C VAL A 118 -19.00 9.23 7.86
N VAL A 119 -20.00 8.41 7.57
CA VAL A 119 -21.42 8.76 7.41
C VAL A 119 -22.28 7.85 8.30
N SER A 120 -23.51 8.28 8.60
CA SER A 120 -24.48 7.50 9.39
C SER A 120 -25.29 6.51 8.55
N GLU A 121 -25.57 6.85 7.28
CA GLU A 121 -26.29 5.99 6.33
C GLU A 121 -25.46 5.75 5.06
N LEU A 122 -25.38 4.49 4.62
CA LEU A 122 -24.74 4.10 3.37
C LEU A 122 -25.72 4.22 2.19
N ASP A 123 -25.17 4.44 0.99
CA ASP A 123 -25.89 4.54 -0.30
C ASP A 123 -27.02 5.60 -0.35
N GLY A 124 -26.99 6.55 0.59
CA GLY A 124 -27.92 7.66 0.72
C GLY A 124 -27.34 9.01 0.29
N LYS A 125 -28.12 10.08 0.49
CA LYS A 125 -27.69 11.46 0.21
C LYS A 125 -26.44 11.85 1.02
N GLU A 126 -26.35 11.41 2.27
CA GLU A 126 -25.21 11.71 3.16
C GLU A 126 -23.88 11.20 2.58
N GLN A 127 -23.87 9.99 1.99
CA GLN A 127 -22.70 9.41 1.31
C GLN A 127 -22.26 10.27 0.12
N ASN A 128 -23.20 10.69 -0.73
CA ASN A 128 -22.90 11.53 -1.89
C ASN A 128 -22.38 12.93 -1.48
N ASP A 129 -23.02 13.55 -0.48
CA ASP A 129 -22.59 14.83 0.09
C ASP A 129 -21.17 14.71 0.71
N TYR A 130 -20.88 13.61 1.41
CA TYR A 130 -19.57 13.32 2.00
C TYR A 130 -18.49 13.17 0.93
N ILE A 131 -18.79 12.42 -0.14
CA ILE A 131 -17.89 12.22 -1.29
C ILE A 131 -17.48 13.56 -1.90
N VAL A 132 -18.43 14.49 -2.08
CA VAL A 132 -18.14 15.85 -2.58
C VAL A 132 -17.20 16.60 -1.63
N VAL A 133 -17.48 16.63 -0.32
CA VAL A 133 -16.63 17.31 0.68
C VAL A 133 -15.21 16.70 0.72
N ARG A 134 -15.11 15.37 0.72
CA ARG A 134 -13.85 14.61 0.70
C ARG A 134 -13.01 14.97 -0.53
N ASN A 135 -13.63 14.91 -1.71
CA ASN A 135 -12.95 15.19 -2.98
C ASN A 135 -12.47 16.66 -3.03
N HIS A 136 -13.29 17.59 -2.51
CA HIS A 136 -12.92 19.00 -2.37
C HIS A 136 -11.69 19.18 -1.46
N ILE A 137 -11.69 18.60 -0.25
CA ILE A 137 -10.56 18.69 0.69
C ILE A 137 -9.27 18.14 0.06
N LEU A 138 -9.34 16.97 -0.61
CA LEU A 138 -8.21 16.37 -1.32
C LEU A 138 -7.67 17.30 -2.42
N SER A 139 -8.55 17.87 -3.24
CA SER A 139 -8.20 18.83 -4.30
C SER A 139 -7.53 20.09 -3.75
N ARG A 140 -8.12 20.70 -2.72
CA ARG A 140 -7.60 21.90 -2.06
C ARG A 140 -6.19 21.69 -1.49
N TRP A 141 -5.94 20.54 -0.85
CA TRP A 141 -4.59 20.19 -0.38
C TRP A 141 -3.63 19.93 -1.55
N ARG A 142 -4.04 19.16 -2.56
CA ARG A 142 -3.17 18.82 -3.70
C ARG A 142 -2.81 20.03 -4.56
N ALA A 143 -3.59 21.11 -4.53
CA ALA A 143 -3.28 22.38 -5.17
C ALA A 143 -2.11 23.15 -4.52
N ASN A 144 -1.87 22.99 -3.21
CA ASN A 144 -0.73 23.60 -2.52
C ASN A 144 -0.23 22.66 -1.42
N VAL A 145 0.72 21.79 -1.75
CA VAL A 145 1.27 20.81 -0.79
C VAL A 145 2.33 21.38 0.16
N HIS A 146 2.51 22.71 0.22
CA HIS A 146 3.50 23.35 1.08
C HIS A 146 2.88 24.00 2.33
N ALA A 147 1.58 24.28 2.36
CA ALA A 147 0.90 25.00 3.45
C ALA A 147 -0.13 24.14 4.19
N TRP A 148 -0.11 24.13 5.53
CA TRP A 148 -1.06 23.32 6.31
C TRP A 148 -2.51 23.70 6.01
N LEU A 149 -3.26 22.80 5.39
CA LEU A 149 -4.67 23.01 5.11
C LEU A 149 -5.47 22.86 6.40
N SER A 150 -5.99 23.96 6.95
CA SER A 150 -6.77 23.96 8.18
C SER A 150 -8.27 23.65 7.95
N LYS A 151 -8.96 23.20 9.01
CA LYS A 151 -10.43 23.10 9.00
C LYS A 151 -11.12 24.45 8.76
N GLY A 152 -10.48 25.56 9.17
CA GLY A 152 -11.01 26.91 9.00
C GLY A 152 -11.11 27.28 7.53
N GLU A 153 -10.02 27.11 6.78
CA GLU A 153 -9.97 27.42 5.34
C GLU A 153 -10.97 26.59 4.52
N ILE A 154 -11.14 25.30 4.83
CA ILE A 154 -12.15 24.47 4.15
C ILE A 154 -13.58 24.90 4.52
N LYS A 155 -13.82 25.35 5.75
CA LYS A 155 -15.14 25.89 6.14
C LYS A 155 -15.53 27.15 5.35
N GLU A 156 -14.55 27.88 4.83
CA GLU A 156 -14.78 29.06 3.97
C GLU A 156 -15.07 28.69 2.50
N THR A 157 -14.67 27.49 2.05
CA THR A 157 -14.86 27.04 0.65
C THR A 157 -15.99 26.03 0.46
N VAL A 158 -16.35 25.28 1.50
CA VAL A 158 -17.44 24.28 1.49
C VAL A 158 -18.80 24.94 1.74
N SER A 159 -19.83 24.51 1.00
CA SER A 159 -21.21 25.00 1.21
C SER A 159 -21.72 24.71 2.62
N ASN A 160 -22.48 25.66 3.18
CA ASN A 160 -22.97 25.58 4.56
C ASN A 160 -23.85 24.34 4.84
N GLU A 161 -24.47 23.78 3.81
CA GLU A 161 -25.27 22.54 3.91
C GLU A 161 -24.42 21.32 4.32
N PHE A 162 -23.14 21.27 3.91
CA PHE A 162 -22.24 20.16 4.18
C PHE A 162 -21.41 20.33 5.48
N ASN A 163 -21.64 21.40 6.26
CA ASN A 163 -20.92 21.66 7.52
C ASN A 163 -20.94 20.49 8.52
N HIS A 164 -21.98 19.65 8.47
CA HIS A 164 -22.13 18.48 9.32
C HIS A 164 -21.13 17.35 8.98
N LEU A 165 -20.70 17.24 7.71
CA LEU A 165 -19.78 16.22 7.21
C LEU A 165 -18.31 16.67 7.22
N LEU A 166 -18.08 18.00 7.23
CA LEU A 166 -16.75 18.61 7.21
C LEU A 166 -15.79 18.01 8.25
N HIS A 167 -16.26 17.82 9.49
CA HIS A 167 -15.42 17.26 10.55
C HIS A 167 -15.03 15.81 10.23
N SER A 168 -15.99 15.00 9.81
CA SER A 168 -15.79 13.59 9.47
C SER A 168 -14.79 13.41 8.32
N ALA A 169 -15.02 14.10 7.19
CA ALA A 169 -14.16 14.03 6.02
C ALA A 169 -12.75 14.56 6.31
N TYR A 170 -12.61 15.71 6.97
CA TYR A 170 -11.30 16.27 7.28
C TYR A 170 -10.53 15.39 8.26
N ASP A 171 -11.15 14.92 9.35
CA ASP A 171 -10.47 14.09 10.35
C ASP A 171 -10.09 12.72 9.77
N PHE A 172 -10.95 12.10 8.97
CA PHE A 172 -10.60 10.89 8.24
C PHE A 172 -9.36 11.12 7.35
N LEU A 173 -9.37 12.16 6.53
CA LEU A 173 -8.27 12.44 5.59
C LEU A 173 -6.96 12.81 6.32
N LEU A 174 -7.02 13.55 7.42
CA LEU A 174 -5.85 13.92 8.22
C LEU A 174 -5.26 12.71 8.95
N PHE A 175 -6.08 12.00 9.73
CA PHE A 175 -5.57 10.91 10.57
C PHE A 175 -5.16 9.67 9.77
N ASN A 176 -5.64 9.48 8.54
CA ASN A 176 -5.13 8.44 7.63
C ASN A 176 -3.96 8.91 6.74
N GLY A 177 -3.52 10.17 6.84
CA GLY A 177 -2.36 10.68 6.11
C GLY A 177 -2.60 10.95 4.61
N TYR A 178 -3.84 11.28 4.22
CA TYR A 178 -4.16 11.73 2.86
C TYR A 178 -3.93 13.24 2.65
N ILE A 179 -4.04 14.03 3.72
CA ILE A 179 -3.72 15.47 3.74
C ILE A 179 -2.67 15.81 4.80
N ASN A 180 -2.03 16.97 4.67
CA ASN A 180 -1.09 17.57 5.62
C ASN A 180 0.08 16.66 6.08
N PHE A 181 0.48 15.70 5.24
CA PHE A 181 1.61 14.82 5.49
C PHE A 181 2.90 15.35 4.84
N GLY A 182 4.04 14.82 5.31
CA GLY A 182 5.32 14.93 4.62
C GLY A 182 6.34 15.81 5.31
N VAL A 183 7.03 16.63 4.52
CA VAL A 183 8.30 17.29 4.88
C VAL A 183 8.33 18.80 4.59
N SER A 184 7.17 19.42 4.36
CA SER A 184 7.12 20.89 4.24
C SER A 184 7.72 21.56 5.48
N PRO A 185 8.43 22.71 5.37
CA PRO A 185 8.92 23.47 6.52
C PRO A 185 7.83 23.94 7.50
N THR A 186 6.56 23.95 7.07
CA THR A 186 5.39 24.22 7.92
C THR A 186 4.96 23.00 8.75
N PHE A 187 5.46 21.79 8.43
CA PHE A 187 5.09 20.50 9.02
C PHE A 187 6.18 19.95 9.94
N LYS A 188 6.90 20.84 10.64
CA LYS A 188 7.97 20.45 11.55
C LYS A 188 7.38 19.63 12.71
N PRO A 189 7.72 18.34 12.86
CA PRO A 189 7.30 17.59 14.03
C PRO A 189 8.00 18.19 15.25
N GLN A 190 7.24 18.36 16.33
CA GLN A 190 7.76 18.81 17.61
C GLN A 190 7.53 17.68 18.61
N MET A 191 8.56 17.33 19.38
CA MET A 191 8.40 16.39 20.48
C MET A 191 7.62 17.11 21.59
N PRO A 192 6.47 16.58 22.03
CA PRO A 192 5.66 17.26 23.03
C PRO A 192 6.35 17.15 24.42
N GLU A 193 6.43 18.26 25.15
CA GLU A 193 7.08 18.31 26.48
C GLU A 193 6.41 17.33 27.45
N GLU A 194 5.08 17.30 27.47
CA GLU A 194 4.26 16.29 28.15
C GLU A 194 3.58 15.38 27.10
N SER A 195 3.55 14.06 27.35
CA SER A 195 2.93 13.11 26.41
C SER A 195 1.40 13.16 26.54
N THR A 196 0.73 13.82 25.60
CA THR A 196 -0.74 13.88 25.60
C THR A 196 -1.38 12.55 25.20
N GLU A 197 -0.74 11.78 24.31
CA GLU A 197 -1.27 10.51 23.81
C GLU A 197 -0.46 9.26 24.25
N GLY A 198 0.76 9.43 24.79
CA GLY A 198 1.61 8.33 25.27
C GLY A 198 2.92 8.23 24.49
N SER A 199 3.56 7.05 24.52
CA SER A 199 4.90 6.80 24.01
C SER A 199 4.98 5.65 23.00
N VAL A 200 5.77 5.84 21.92
CA VAL A 200 5.97 4.84 20.86
C VAL A 200 7.45 4.65 20.56
N ILE A 201 7.91 3.41 20.59
CA ILE A 201 9.24 3.00 20.13
C ILE A 201 9.12 2.46 18.70
N ILE A 202 9.83 3.05 17.75
CA ILE A 202 9.85 2.61 16.36
C ILE A 202 11.18 1.90 16.08
N ILE A 203 11.14 0.73 15.48
CA ILE A 203 12.34 -0.06 15.14
C ILE A 203 12.59 0.05 13.64
N GLY A 204 13.69 0.72 13.29
CA GLY A 204 14.13 1.03 11.92
C GLY A 204 13.78 2.46 11.49
N ALA A 205 14.80 3.22 11.06
CA ALA A 205 14.68 4.54 10.44
C ALA A 205 14.60 4.45 8.90
N GLY A 206 13.92 3.43 8.36
CA GLY A 206 13.54 3.36 6.96
C GLY A 206 12.33 4.24 6.64
N LEU A 207 11.88 4.28 5.38
CA LEU A 207 10.72 5.10 4.96
C LEU A 207 9.46 4.84 5.80
N ALA A 208 9.18 3.58 6.16
CA ALA A 208 8.04 3.22 7.00
C ALA A 208 8.14 3.82 8.41
N GLY A 209 9.26 3.58 9.10
CA GLY A 209 9.48 4.10 10.45
C GLY A 209 9.55 5.63 10.50
N LEU A 210 10.19 6.28 9.53
CA LEU A 210 10.24 7.74 9.45
C LEU A 210 8.88 8.37 9.15
N ALA A 211 8.09 7.79 8.25
CA ALA A 211 6.72 8.26 7.96
C ALA A 211 5.81 8.14 9.19
N ALA A 212 5.88 6.99 9.87
CA ALA A 212 5.15 6.76 11.11
C ALA A 212 5.60 7.72 12.22
N ALA A 213 6.90 7.95 12.37
CA ALA A 213 7.44 8.83 13.41
C ALA A 213 6.90 10.27 13.28
N ARG A 214 6.92 10.83 12.06
CA ARG A 214 6.42 12.18 11.81
C ARG A 214 4.93 12.33 12.09
N GLN A 215 4.11 11.34 11.69
CA GLN A 215 2.67 11.35 11.98
C GLN A 215 2.37 11.15 13.46
N LEU A 216 3.07 10.25 14.16
CA LEU A 216 2.87 10.04 15.58
C LEU A 216 3.28 11.28 16.41
N LEU A 217 4.35 11.97 16.01
CA LEU A 217 4.72 13.27 16.59
C LEU A 217 3.65 14.34 16.31
N SER A 218 3.09 14.42 15.08
CA SER A 218 2.01 15.37 14.78
C SER A 218 0.69 15.04 15.49
N PHE A 219 0.48 13.78 15.89
CA PHE A 219 -0.65 13.34 16.72
C PHE A 219 -0.41 13.52 18.24
N GLY A 220 0.78 13.97 18.68
CA GLY A 220 1.08 14.24 20.10
C GLY A 220 1.62 13.05 20.91
N PHE A 221 2.17 12.03 20.25
CA PHE A 221 2.92 10.97 20.94
C PHE A 221 4.37 11.41 21.20
N LYS A 222 4.97 10.90 22.28
CA LYS A 222 6.44 10.88 22.43
C LYS A 222 7.00 9.71 21.62
N VAL A 223 7.85 10.01 20.63
CA VAL A 223 8.36 9.00 19.70
C VAL A 223 9.89 8.94 19.77
N ILE A 224 10.43 7.72 19.78
CA ILE A 224 11.85 7.47 19.50
C ILE A 224 11.98 6.44 18.38
N VAL A 225 13.03 6.54 17.57
CA VAL A 225 13.36 5.57 16.52
C VAL A 225 14.70 4.91 16.86
N LEU A 226 14.75 3.59 16.88
CA LEU A 226 15.96 2.79 17.06
C LEU A 226 16.41 2.26 15.69
N GLU A 227 17.55 2.71 15.19
CA GLU A 227 18.12 2.29 13.90
C GLU A 227 19.38 1.45 14.14
N GLY A 228 19.44 0.26 13.55
CA GLY A 228 20.58 -0.65 13.74
C GLY A 228 21.86 -0.19 13.01
N ARG A 229 21.73 0.67 12.00
CA ARG A 229 22.85 1.26 11.25
C ARG A 229 23.31 2.58 11.88
N ASN A 230 24.47 3.05 11.44
CA ASN A 230 24.95 4.42 11.65
C ASN A 230 24.33 5.46 10.69
N ARG A 231 23.23 5.11 10.00
CA ARG A 231 22.53 5.97 9.02
C ARG A 231 21.04 5.63 8.92
N PRO A 232 20.17 6.60 8.60
CA PRO A 232 18.77 6.34 8.29
C PRO A 232 18.59 5.81 6.84
N GLY A 233 17.33 5.65 6.43
CA GLY A 233 16.90 5.27 5.09
C GLY A 233 16.83 3.77 4.84
N GLY A 234 17.62 2.97 5.57
CA GLY A 234 17.66 1.51 5.45
C GLY A 234 17.98 1.08 4.01
N ARG A 235 16.98 0.52 3.31
CA ARG A 235 17.04 0.09 1.90
C ARG A 235 16.85 1.22 0.87
N VAL A 236 16.54 2.45 1.31
CA VAL A 236 16.75 3.66 0.51
C VAL A 236 18.12 4.19 0.90
N TYR A 237 19.10 4.00 0.01
CA TYR A 237 20.49 4.31 0.29
C TYR A 237 21.15 4.94 -0.93
N THR A 238 21.49 6.23 -0.81
CA THR A 238 22.30 6.97 -1.77
C THR A 238 23.69 7.16 -1.18
N GLN A 239 24.73 6.99 -1.99
CA GLN A 239 26.11 7.27 -1.60
C GLN A 239 26.70 8.39 -2.45
N LYS A 240 27.48 9.27 -1.83
CA LYS A 240 28.33 10.26 -2.53
C LYS A 240 29.58 9.53 -3.03
N MET A 241 29.84 9.57 -4.33
CA MET A 241 30.89 8.78 -4.99
C MET A 241 31.69 9.61 -6.00
N GLY A 242 32.92 9.19 -6.26
CA GLY A 242 33.76 9.61 -7.39
C GLY A 242 33.94 11.11 -7.50
N GLN A 243 34.65 11.70 -6.55
CA GLN A 243 35.00 13.14 -6.56
C GLN A 243 35.66 13.51 -7.90
N GLY A 244 34.95 14.27 -8.73
CA GLY A 244 35.43 14.66 -10.05
C GLY A 244 36.50 15.75 -9.98
N HIS A 245 37.14 16.06 -11.12
CA HIS A 245 38.16 17.12 -11.20
C HIS A 245 37.68 18.51 -10.74
N ASN A 246 36.36 18.76 -10.76
CA ASN A 246 35.73 20.00 -10.28
C ASN A 246 35.38 19.97 -8.77
N GLY A 247 35.81 18.93 -8.03
CA GLY A 247 35.54 18.76 -6.59
C GLY A 247 34.15 18.20 -6.24
N ASN A 248 33.22 18.12 -7.20
CA ASN A 248 31.86 17.61 -6.99
C ASN A 248 31.82 16.08 -6.89
N TYR A 249 30.93 15.57 -6.02
CA TYR A 249 30.61 14.16 -5.88
C TYR A 249 29.33 13.82 -6.64
N ALA A 250 29.25 12.61 -7.21
CA ALA A 250 28.02 12.07 -7.76
C ALA A 250 27.17 11.41 -6.66
N ALA A 251 25.86 11.66 -6.66
CA ALA A 251 24.90 10.97 -5.80
C ALA A 251 24.34 9.71 -6.49
N VAL A 252 24.58 8.53 -5.91
CA VAL A 252 24.25 7.24 -6.54
C VAL A 252 23.39 6.37 -5.64
N ASP A 253 22.19 6.00 -6.11
CA ASP A 253 21.26 5.14 -5.35
C ASP A 253 21.66 3.66 -5.45
N LEU A 254 22.21 3.13 -4.37
CA LEU A 254 22.55 1.72 -4.20
C LEU A 254 21.31 0.87 -3.82
N GLY A 255 20.31 1.50 -3.20
CA GLY A 255 19.05 0.89 -2.79
C GLY A 255 17.86 1.24 -3.70
N GLY A 256 16.73 1.66 -3.13
CA GLY A 256 15.59 2.18 -3.90
C GLY A 256 15.99 3.36 -4.80
N SER A 257 15.74 3.23 -6.11
CA SER A 257 16.18 4.18 -7.16
C SER A 257 15.05 4.98 -7.81
N VAL A 258 13.93 4.32 -8.12
CA VAL A 258 12.90 4.85 -9.04
C VAL A 258 11.63 5.20 -8.26
N ILE A 259 11.12 6.41 -8.45
CA ILE A 259 9.77 6.79 -8.04
C ILE A 259 8.82 6.30 -9.14
N THR A 260 8.13 5.19 -8.87
CA THR A 260 7.24 4.53 -9.84
C THR A 260 5.87 5.20 -9.86
N GLY A 261 5.62 6.06 -10.86
CA GLY A 261 4.39 6.84 -10.95
C GLY A 261 4.43 8.01 -9.98
N ILE A 262 3.93 9.17 -10.39
CA ILE A 262 4.03 10.42 -9.61
C ILE A 262 2.69 11.04 -9.20
N HIS A 263 1.57 10.69 -9.86
CA HIS A 263 0.27 11.34 -9.58
C HIS A 263 -0.28 10.97 -8.18
N ALA A 264 -0.41 9.66 -7.92
CA ALA A 264 -0.88 9.14 -6.63
C ALA A 264 0.22 9.15 -5.56
N ASN A 265 1.46 9.05 -5.99
CA ASN A 265 2.60 8.61 -5.18
C ASN A 265 3.01 9.67 -4.14
N PRO A 266 2.99 9.35 -2.83
CA PRO A 266 3.35 10.32 -1.79
C PRO A 266 4.80 10.79 -1.90
N LEU A 267 5.72 10.03 -2.51
CA LEU A 267 7.10 10.45 -2.71
C LEU A 267 7.22 11.57 -3.76
N GLY A 268 6.30 11.64 -4.73
CA GLY A 268 6.17 12.80 -5.63
C GLY A 268 5.76 14.06 -4.86
N VAL A 269 4.82 13.91 -3.90
CA VAL A 269 4.43 15.01 -2.99
C VAL A 269 5.62 15.49 -2.15
N LEU A 270 6.44 14.58 -1.61
CA LEU A 270 7.66 14.96 -0.87
C LEU A 270 8.68 15.66 -1.77
N ALA A 271 8.90 15.18 -3.00
CA ALA A 271 9.79 15.82 -3.96
C ALA A 271 9.34 17.25 -4.28
N ARG A 272 8.03 17.47 -4.47
CA ARG A 272 7.44 18.80 -4.70
C ARG A 272 7.53 19.71 -3.48
N GLN A 273 7.29 19.19 -2.27
CA GLN A 273 7.49 19.90 -1.00
C GLN A 273 8.94 20.41 -0.82
N LEU A 274 9.92 19.64 -1.30
CA LEU A 274 11.34 19.96 -1.26
C LEU A 274 11.85 20.69 -2.51
N SER A 275 10.97 21.00 -3.47
CA SER A 275 11.30 21.59 -4.77
C SER A 275 12.44 20.84 -5.50
N ILE A 276 12.44 19.52 -5.44
CA ILE A 276 13.46 18.67 -6.08
C ILE A 276 13.01 18.29 -7.49
N PRO A 277 13.81 18.58 -8.53
CA PRO A 277 13.50 18.14 -9.89
C PRO A 277 13.39 16.62 -10.00
N LEU A 278 12.32 16.18 -10.65
CA LEU A 278 12.10 14.79 -11.05
C LEU A 278 12.45 14.64 -12.54
N HIS A 279 13.35 13.71 -12.84
CA HIS A 279 13.71 13.36 -14.22
C HIS A 279 12.92 12.14 -14.66
N LYS A 280 11.98 12.31 -15.59
CA LYS A 280 11.28 11.19 -16.26
C LYS A 280 12.33 10.24 -16.86
N VAL A 281 12.25 8.96 -16.49
CA VAL A 281 12.99 7.89 -17.19
C VAL A 281 12.46 7.81 -18.63
N ARG A 282 13.34 8.04 -19.60
CA ARG A 282 13.00 7.98 -21.03
C ARG A 282 12.61 6.55 -21.44
N ASP A 283 11.57 6.45 -22.26
CA ASP A 283 11.02 5.17 -22.76
C ASP A 283 11.99 4.40 -23.71
N LYS A 284 13.09 5.03 -24.12
CA LYS A 284 14.13 4.47 -25.01
C LYS A 284 15.15 3.65 -24.20
N CYS A 285 15.04 2.33 -24.28
CA CYS A 285 15.98 1.36 -23.70
C CYS A 285 16.55 0.41 -24.80
N PRO A 286 17.59 0.80 -25.57
CA PRO A 286 18.17 -0.05 -26.61
C PRO A 286 18.78 -1.33 -26.02
N LEU A 287 18.70 -2.43 -26.76
CA LEU A 287 19.26 -3.72 -26.38
C LEU A 287 20.46 -4.07 -27.25
N TYR A 288 21.47 -4.70 -26.65
CA TYR A 288 22.68 -5.18 -27.32
C TYR A 288 22.83 -6.68 -27.15
N ASP A 289 23.23 -7.38 -28.22
CA ASP A 289 23.56 -8.80 -28.17
C ASP A 289 24.87 -9.07 -27.37
N PRO A 290 25.23 -10.35 -27.09
CA PRO A 290 26.46 -10.69 -26.36
C PRO A 290 27.76 -10.35 -27.10
N GLU A 291 27.69 -9.90 -28.35
CA GLU A 291 28.77 -9.38 -29.18
C GLU A 291 28.83 -7.83 -29.14
N GLY A 292 27.87 -7.17 -28.49
CA GLY A 292 27.79 -5.71 -28.33
C GLY A 292 27.11 -4.97 -29.48
N LYS A 293 26.55 -5.69 -30.46
CA LYS A 293 25.83 -5.12 -31.61
C LYS A 293 24.37 -4.82 -31.21
N PRO A 294 23.75 -3.75 -31.73
CA PRO A 294 22.34 -3.45 -31.45
C PRO A 294 21.41 -4.55 -31.97
N VAL A 295 20.46 -4.98 -31.14
CA VAL A 295 19.38 -5.90 -31.53
C VAL A 295 18.48 -5.24 -32.58
N GLY A 296 18.05 -6.01 -33.59
CA GLY A 296 17.18 -5.51 -34.65
C GLY A 296 15.80 -5.12 -34.13
N LYS A 297 15.30 -3.92 -34.47
CA LYS A 297 14.00 -3.40 -33.99
C LYS A 297 12.82 -4.34 -34.27
N GLU A 298 12.86 -5.08 -35.38
CA GLU A 298 11.84 -6.07 -35.73
C GLU A 298 11.86 -7.28 -34.79
N THR A 299 13.04 -7.89 -34.57
CA THR A 299 13.25 -8.98 -33.59
C THR A 299 12.87 -8.56 -32.18
N ASP A 300 13.31 -7.36 -31.76
CA ASP A 300 12.98 -6.69 -30.50
C ASP A 300 11.44 -6.64 -30.29
N SER A 301 10.72 -6.05 -31.25
CA SER A 301 9.26 -5.92 -31.20
C SER A 301 8.54 -7.29 -31.25
N LYS A 302 9.07 -8.24 -32.02
CA LYS A 302 8.52 -9.60 -32.18
C LYS A 302 8.61 -10.38 -30.87
N VAL A 303 9.76 -10.36 -30.20
CA VAL A 303 9.95 -11.11 -28.95
C VAL A 303 9.28 -10.41 -27.77
N GLU A 304 9.23 -9.07 -27.74
CA GLU A 304 8.37 -8.34 -26.78
C GLU A 304 6.90 -8.76 -26.93
N PHE A 305 6.40 -8.91 -28.16
CA PHE A 305 5.04 -9.42 -28.40
C PHE A 305 4.88 -10.87 -27.93
N ILE A 306 5.81 -11.77 -28.25
CA ILE A 306 5.80 -13.17 -27.78
C ILE A 306 5.75 -13.24 -26.25
N PHE A 307 6.63 -12.50 -25.58
CA PHE A 307 6.69 -12.44 -24.11
C PHE A 307 5.36 -11.99 -23.50
N ASN A 308 4.77 -10.90 -24.02
CA ASN A 308 3.46 -10.43 -23.57
C ASN A 308 2.34 -11.46 -23.83
N ARG A 309 2.41 -12.24 -24.91
CA ARG A 309 1.46 -13.33 -25.20
C ARG A 309 1.64 -14.55 -24.30
N LEU A 310 2.87 -14.87 -23.89
CA LEU A 310 3.11 -15.90 -22.88
C LEU A 310 2.46 -15.52 -21.54
N LEU A 311 2.54 -14.25 -21.13
CA LEU A 311 1.87 -13.75 -19.91
C LEU A 311 0.33 -13.73 -20.02
N ASP A 312 -0.23 -13.43 -21.20
CA ASP A 312 -1.67 -13.63 -21.47
C ASP A 312 -2.06 -15.11 -21.25
N LYS A 313 -1.27 -16.04 -21.78
CA LYS A 313 -1.51 -17.49 -21.60
C LYS A 313 -1.30 -17.99 -20.18
N VAL A 314 -0.44 -17.36 -19.38
CA VAL A 314 -0.39 -17.61 -17.91
C VAL A 314 -1.71 -17.18 -17.25
N THR A 315 -2.31 -16.07 -17.68
CA THR A 315 -3.60 -15.60 -17.14
C THR A 315 -4.74 -16.56 -17.50
N GLU A 316 -4.81 -17.02 -18.75
CA GLU A 316 -5.77 -18.05 -19.18
C GLU A 316 -5.55 -19.37 -18.42
N PHE A 317 -4.31 -19.82 -18.27
CA PHE A 317 -3.96 -21.01 -17.50
C PHE A 317 -4.41 -20.90 -16.02
N ARG A 318 -4.22 -19.74 -15.39
CA ARG A 318 -4.68 -19.46 -14.02
C ARG A 318 -6.20 -19.56 -13.89
N GLN A 319 -6.95 -19.09 -14.88
CA GLN A 319 -8.42 -19.20 -14.91
C GLN A 319 -8.90 -20.65 -15.04
N ILE A 320 -8.17 -21.49 -15.78
CA ILE A 320 -8.50 -22.92 -15.95
C ILE A 320 -8.16 -23.73 -14.70
N MET A 321 -7.00 -23.45 -14.07
CA MET A 321 -6.51 -24.22 -12.91
C MET A 321 -7.15 -23.83 -11.57
N GLY A 322 -7.76 -22.65 -11.47
CA GLY A 322 -8.35 -22.15 -10.23
C GLY A 322 -7.36 -22.13 -9.06
N GLU A 323 -7.79 -22.62 -7.90
CA GLU A 323 -6.99 -22.66 -6.67
C GLU A 323 -5.71 -23.51 -6.81
N SER A 324 -5.74 -24.59 -7.61
CA SER A 324 -4.58 -25.46 -7.87
C SER A 324 -3.43 -24.75 -8.61
N CYS A 325 -3.63 -23.51 -9.07
CA CYS A 325 -2.56 -22.67 -9.62
C CYS A 325 -1.59 -22.15 -8.54
N GLY A 326 -1.99 -22.14 -7.26
CA GLY A 326 -1.19 -21.64 -6.13
C GLY A 326 0.11 -22.42 -5.89
N ASP A 327 0.13 -23.69 -6.27
CA ASP A 327 1.26 -24.63 -6.10
C ASP A 327 2.22 -24.68 -7.30
N ILE A 328 1.99 -23.83 -8.32
CA ILE A 328 2.75 -23.85 -9.57
C ILE A 328 3.58 -22.57 -9.70
N SER A 329 4.86 -22.72 -10.06
CA SER A 329 5.72 -21.55 -10.33
C SER A 329 5.42 -20.93 -11.69
N LEU A 330 5.52 -19.60 -11.77
CA LEU A 330 5.40 -18.83 -13.01
C LEU A 330 6.40 -19.32 -14.08
N GLY A 331 7.63 -19.61 -13.66
CA GLY A 331 8.68 -20.14 -14.52
C GLY A 331 8.32 -21.48 -15.15
N SER A 332 7.75 -22.41 -14.38
CA SER A 332 7.31 -23.71 -14.89
C SER A 332 6.17 -23.59 -15.90
N VAL A 333 5.27 -22.61 -15.75
CA VAL A 333 4.21 -22.34 -16.75
C VAL A 333 4.83 -21.73 -18.01
N LEU A 334 5.65 -20.69 -17.88
CA LEU A 334 6.30 -20.01 -19.01
C LEU A 334 7.19 -20.95 -19.83
N GLU A 335 7.95 -21.84 -19.18
CA GLU A 335 8.76 -22.85 -19.85
C GLU A 335 7.90 -23.83 -20.67
N LYS A 336 6.80 -24.33 -20.08
CA LYS A 336 5.85 -25.22 -20.77
C LYS A 336 5.20 -24.53 -21.97
N LEU A 337 4.74 -23.29 -21.81
CA LEU A 337 4.12 -22.52 -22.89
C LEU A 337 5.12 -22.21 -24.03
N THR A 338 6.36 -21.87 -23.69
CA THR A 338 7.43 -21.60 -24.67
C THR A 338 7.69 -22.84 -25.55
N LYS A 339 7.77 -24.02 -24.92
CA LYS A 339 7.92 -25.32 -25.62
C LYS A 339 6.68 -25.68 -26.44
N LEU A 340 5.48 -25.53 -25.86
CA LEU A 340 4.21 -25.91 -26.49
C LEU A 340 3.93 -25.13 -27.78
N TYR A 341 4.19 -23.82 -27.78
CA TYR A 341 3.96 -22.97 -28.94
C TYR A 341 5.18 -22.86 -29.88
N ALA A 342 6.29 -23.54 -29.57
CA ALA A 342 7.54 -23.49 -30.33
C ALA A 342 7.98 -22.05 -30.69
N VAL A 343 7.95 -21.16 -29.69
CA VAL A 343 8.33 -19.74 -29.84
C VAL A 343 9.78 -19.49 -29.38
N ALA A 344 10.38 -18.41 -29.89
CA ALA A 344 11.76 -18.01 -29.62
C ALA A 344 12.79 -19.12 -29.93
N THR A 345 12.72 -19.65 -31.16
CA THR A 345 13.48 -20.83 -31.59
C THR A 345 14.89 -20.52 -32.09
N SER A 346 15.14 -19.27 -32.51
CA SER A 346 16.50 -18.83 -32.85
C SER A 346 17.31 -18.51 -31.59
N VAL A 347 18.64 -18.56 -31.69
CA VAL A 347 19.53 -18.22 -30.57
C VAL A 347 19.32 -16.76 -30.12
N GLU A 348 19.18 -15.82 -31.07
CA GLU A 348 18.92 -14.40 -30.79
C GLU A 348 17.56 -14.22 -30.09
N GLU A 349 16.49 -14.85 -30.61
CA GLU A 349 15.16 -14.75 -30.01
C GLU A 349 15.11 -15.34 -28.60
N LYS A 350 15.79 -16.47 -28.37
CA LYS A 350 15.88 -17.07 -27.04
C LYS A 350 16.60 -16.16 -26.05
N GLN A 351 17.76 -15.62 -26.42
CA GLN A 351 18.53 -14.70 -25.56
C GLN A 351 17.74 -13.43 -25.24
N LEU A 352 16.96 -12.93 -26.20
CA LEU A 352 16.07 -11.78 -26.04
C LEU A 352 14.86 -12.10 -25.15
N LEU A 353 14.27 -13.29 -25.28
CA LEU A 353 13.20 -13.75 -24.38
C LEU A 353 13.73 -13.94 -22.95
N ASP A 354 14.94 -14.48 -22.79
CA ASP A 354 15.63 -14.57 -21.49
C ASP A 354 15.93 -13.19 -20.90
N TRP A 355 16.18 -12.16 -21.71
CA TRP A 355 16.28 -10.78 -21.20
C TRP A 355 14.94 -10.25 -20.67
N HIS A 356 13.82 -10.53 -21.34
CA HIS A 356 12.50 -10.19 -20.80
C HIS A 356 12.18 -10.97 -19.51
N PHE A 357 12.58 -12.24 -19.42
CA PHE A 357 12.48 -13.02 -18.18
C PHE A 357 13.39 -12.44 -17.07
N ALA A 358 14.62 -12.05 -17.38
CA ALA A 358 15.51 -11.36 -16.43
C ALA A 358 14.92 -10.04 -15.93
N ASN A 359 14.25 -9.28 -16.80
CA ASN A 359 13.54 -8.05 -16.43
C ASN A 359 12.33 -8.32 -15.51
N LEU A 360 11.64 -9.45 -15.71
CA LEU A 360 10.57 -9.91 -14.82
C LEU A 360 11.11 -10.41 -13.46
N GLU A 361 12.27 -11.05 -13.45
CA GLU A 361 12.99 -11.42 -12.22
C GLU A 361 13.53 -10.18 -11.47
N TYR A 362 14.01 -9.15 -12.18
CA TYR A 362 14.35 -7.84 -11.61
C TYR A 362 13.12 -7.19 -10.96
N ALA A 363 12.00 -7.14 -11.68
CA ALA A 363 10.76 -6.57 -11.18
C ALA A 363 10.37 -7.20 -9.84
N ASN A 364 10.44 -8.53 -9.72
CA ASN A 364 10.04 -9.24 -8.50
C ASN A 364 11.17 -9.44 -7.47
N ALA A 365 12.44 -9.28 -7.85
CA ALA A 365 13.64 -9.77 -7.13
C ALA A 365 13.66 -11.28 -6.79
N GLY A 366 12.69 -12.06 -7.29
CA GLY A 366 12.66 -13.51 -7.18
C GLY A 366 12.93 -14.17 -8.54
N PRO A 367 13.58 -15.35 -8.58
CA PRO A 367 13.69 -16.13 -9.81
C PRO A 367 12.29 -16.64 -10.23
N LEU A 368 12.05 -16.80 -11.54
CA LEU A 368 10.71 -17.19 -12.01
C LEU A 368 10.23 -18.55 -11.47
N SER A 369 11.16 -19.43 -11.10
CA SER A 369 10.90 -20.73 -10.46
C SER A 369 10.35 -20.65 -9.04
N ASP A 370 10.44 -19.48 -8.38
CA ASP A 370 9.92 -19.26 -7.03
C ASP A 370 8.62 -18.42 -7.04
N LEU A 371 8.37 -17.61 -8.06
CA LEU A 371 7.16 -16.76 -8.16
C LEU A 371 5.89 -17.59 -8.35
N SER A 372 4.81 -17.25 -7.63
CA SER A 372 3.49 -17.91 -7.79
C SER A 372 2.86 -17.62 -9.14
N ALA A 373 2.52 -18.65 -9.93
CA ALA A 373 1.77 -18.48 -11.17
C ALA A 373 0.38 -17.86 -10.95
N ALA A 374 -0.20 -18.05 -9.76
CA ALA A 374 -1.51 -17.52 -9.37
C ALA A 374 -1.50 -16.05 -8.90
N TYR A 375 -0.42 -15.60 -8.25
CA TYR A 375 -0.46 -14.35 -7.46
C TYR A 375 0.76 -13.41 -7.61
N TRP A 376 1.72 -13.70 -8.50
CA TRP A 376 2.91 -12.84 -8.69
C TRP A 376 2.59 -11.38 -9.07
N ASP A 377 1.48 -11.14 -9.76
CA ASP A 377 1.01 -9.86 -10.30
C ASP A 377 -0.19 -9.28 -9.52
N GLN A 378 -0.42 -9.72 -8.27
CA GLN A 378 -1.57 -9.29 -7.49
C GLN A 378 -1.59 -7.77 -7.16
N ASP A 379 -0.46 -7.06 -7.28
CA ASP A 379 -0.35 -5.61 -7.13
C ASP A 379 -0.64 -4.81 -8.42
N ASP A 380 -0.71 -5.44 -9.59
CA ASP A 380 -0.93 -4.74 -10.87
C ASP A 380 -2.17 -3.83 -10.91
N PRO A 381 -3.33 -4.18 -10.31
CA PRO A 381 -4.50 -3.30 -10.24
C PRO A 381 -4.27 -1.98 -9.48
N TYR A 382 -3.26 -1.92 -8.62
CA TYR A 382 -2.95 -0.78 -7.76
C TYR A 382 -1.77 0.07 -8.29
N GLU A 383 -1.44 -0.08 -9.58
CA GLU A 383 -0.39 0.72 -10.22
C GLU A 383 -0.70 2.23 -10.20
N MET A 384 0.16 3.01 -9.54
CA MET A 384 0.08 4.46 -9.52
C MET A 384 0.40 5.07 -10.88
N GLY A 385 -0.50 5.94 -11.36
CA GLY A 385 -0.34 6.66 -12.63
C GLY A 385 0.72 7.77 -12.61
N GLY A 386 1.04 8.24 -13.82
CA GLY A 386 2.08 9.25 -14.09
C GLY A 386 3.41 8.60 -14.51
N ASP A 387 4.38 9.43 -14.86
CA ASP A 387 5.69 8.96 -15.30
C ASP A 387 6.49 8.31 -14.16
N HIS A 388 7.43 7.44 -14.53
CA HIS A 388 8.42 6.91 -13.60
C HIS A 388 9.66 7.82 -13.61
N CYS A 389 10.16 8.21 -12.44
CA CYS A 389 11.18 9.25 -12.32
C CYS A 389 12.39 8.84 -11.47
N PHE A 390 13.56 9.36 -11.85
CA PHE A 390 14.70 9.50 -10.95
C PHE A 390 14.64 10.87 -10.24
N LEU A 391 15.22 10.96 -9.03
CA LEU A 391 15.22 12.17 -8.22
C LEU A 391 16.59 12.85 -8.22
N ALA A 392 16.63 14.16 -8.53
CA ALA A 392 17.88 14.91 -8.65
C ALA A 392 18.63 15.04 -7.30
N GLY A 393 19.85 14.52 -7.25
CA GLY A 393 20.66 14.39 -6.04
C GLY A 393 20.44 13.10 -5.24
N GLY A 394 19.66 12.14 -5.77
CA GLY A 394 19.42 10.82 -5.19
C GLY A 394 18.44 10.79 -4.01
N ASN A 395 17.84 9.63 -3.77
CA ASN A 395 16.68 9.48 -2.88
C ASN A 395 16.98 9.76 -1.39
N TRP A 396 18.24 9.85 -0.99
CA TRP A 396 18.67 10.35 0.33
C TRP A 396 18.04 11.69 0.68
N ARG A 397 17.81 12.59 -0.27
CA ARG A 397 17.20 13.91 0.00
C ARG A 397 15.79 13.79 0.62
N LEU A 398 15.05 12.73 0.28
CA LEU A 398 13.76 12.42 0.93
C LEU A 398 13.97 11.92 2.37
N ILE A 399 14.98 11.08 2.59
CA ILE A 399 15.31 10.51 3.91
C ILE A 399 15.79 11.60 4.86
N GLU A 400 16.69 12.46 4.41
CA GLU A 400 17.24 13.61 5.15
C GLU A 400 16.13 14.53 5.66
N ALA A 401 15.21 14.92 4.77
CA ALA A 401 14.06 15.74 5.12
C ALA A 401 13.07 15.04 6.07
N LEU A 402 12.87 13.73 5.90
CA LEU A 402 12.01 12.95 6.81
C LEU A 402 12.61 12.84 8.22
N CYS A 403 13.94 12.87 8.36
CA CYS A 403 14.62 12.83 9.67
C CYS A 403 14.52 14.16 10.44
N GLU A 404 14.18 15.28 9.80
CA GLU A 404 14.13 16.59 10.47
C GLU A 404 13.11 16.60 11.62
N GLY A 405 13.58 16.78 12.85
CA GLY A 405 12.78 16.79 14.08
C GLY A 405 12.38 15.42 14.62
N VAL A 406 12.90 14.32 14.06
CA VAL A 406 12.65 12.95 14.56
C VAL A 406 13.77 12.51 15.51
N PRO A 407 13.48 12.06 16.74
CA PRO A 407 14.49 11.50 17.64
C PRO A 407 14.94 10.11 17.17
N ILE A 408 16.14 10.01 16.57
CA ILE A 408 16.71 8.75 16.06
C ILE A 408 17.97 8.39 16.84
N PHE A 409 18.01 7.17 17.38
CA PHE A 409 19.17 6.55 18.01
C PHE A 409 19.78 5.54 17.04
N TYR A 410 20.96 5.86 16.52
CA TYR A 410 21.71 5.01 15.60
C TYR A 410 22.50 3.92 16.32
N GLU A 411 22.92 2.91 15.56
CA GLU A 411 23.70 1.75 16.02
C GLU A 411 22.98 0.92 17.11
N LYS A 412 21.66 1.03 17.19
CA LYS A 412 20.77 0.33 18.13
C LYS A 412 20.15 -0.91 17.51
N ILE A 413 20.96 -1.97 17.44
CA ILE A 413 20.51 -3.29 16.99
C ILE A 413 19.63 -3.93 18.07
N VAL A 414 18.32 -3.92 17.85
CA VAL A 414 17.34 -4.62 18.68
C VAL A 414 17.56 -6.14 18.60
N LYS A 415 17.47 -6.81 19.75
CA LYS A 415 17.60 -8.27 19.91
C LYS A 415 16.35 -8.92 20.50
N THR A 416 15.60 -8.20 21.35
CA THR A 416 14.38 -8.72 21.95
C THR A 416 13.32 -7.62 22.04
N ILE A 417 12.08 -7.97 21.76
CA ILE A 417 10.89 -7.13 21.96
C ILE A 417 9.99 -7.87 22.94
N ARG A 418 9.81 -7.31 24.13
CA ARG A 418 8.83 -7.78 25.12
C ARG A 418 7.58 -6.92 25.03
N TYR A 419 6.39 -7.51 25.10
CA TYR A 419 5.13 -6.78 25.07
C TYR A 419 4.07 -7.43 25.96
N GLY A 420 3.21 -6.62 26.57
CA GLY A 420 2.12 -7.08 27.41
C GLY A 420 1.21 -5.96 27.89
N GLU A 421 0.39 -6.25 28.91
CA GLU A 421 -0.57 -5.29 29.45
C GLU A 421 0.10 -4.00 29.93
N ASN A 422 1.27 -4.11 30.56
CA ASN A 422 2.06 -3.00 31.11
C ASN A 422 2.86 -2.18 30.08
N GLY A 423 2.71 -2.44 28.78
CA GLY A 423 3.45 -1.75 27.72
C GLY A 423 4.47 -2.66 27.01
N VAL A 424 5.62 -2.08 26.63
CA VAL A 424 6.66 -2.75 25.84
C VAL A 424 8.07 -2.49 26.39
N GLU A 425 8.95 -3.48 26.27
CA GLU A 425 10.40 -3.33 26.47
C GLU A 425 11.15 -3.73 25.19
N VAL A 426 11.95 -2.82 24.64
CA VAL A 426 12.77 -3.07 23.46
C VAL A 426 14.24 -3.13 23.89
N ILE A 427 14.83 -4.31 23.78
CA ILE A 427 16.16 -4.64 24.30
C ILE A 427 17.15 -4.67 23.12
N THR A 428 18.19 -3.85 23.22
CA THR A 428 19.34 -3.81 22.31
C THR A 428 20.54 -4.50 22.96
N SER A 429 21.72 -4.47 22.33
CA SER A 429 22.94 -5.04 22.92
C SER A 429 23.46 -4.32 24.17
N ASP A 430 23.14 -3.04 24.34
CA ASP A 430 23.69 -2.19 25.41
C ASP A 430 22.63 -1.44 26.24
N GLN A 431 21.39 -1.31 25.75
CA GLN A 431 20.33 -0.54 26.38
C GLN A 431 18.95 -1.19 26.24
N THR A 432 18.09 -0.98 27.24
CA THR A 432 16.65 -1.30 27.19
C THR A 432 15.83 -0.02 27.15
N PHE A 433 14.87 0.03 26.24
CA PHE A 433 13.94 1.14 26.05
C PHE A 433 12.53 0.69 26.44
N GLN A 434 11.81 1.49 27.22
CA GLN A 434 10.44 1.21 27.65
C GLN A 434 9.46 2.21 27.02
N GLY A 435 8.23 1.77 26.75
CA GLY A 435 7.16 2.61 26.22
C GLY A 435 5.79 1.91 26.25
N ASP A 436 4.75 2.57 25.75
CA ASP A 436 3.40 2.01 25.71
C ASP A 436 3.20 1.07 24.52
N ILE A 437 3.81 1.40 23.38
CA ILE A 437 3.62 0.74 22.08
C ILE A 437 4.97 0.62 21.35
N VAL A 438 5.15 -0.48 20.61
CA VAL A 438 6.27 -0.68 19.67
C VAL A 438 5.77 -0.84 18.24
N LEU A 439 6.41 -0.15 17.29
CA LEU A 439 6.21 -0.32 15.86
C LEU A 439 7.44 -0.97 15.25
N CYS A 440 7.33 -2.22 14.84
CA CYS A 440 8.38 -2.96 14.17
C CYS A 440 8.37 -2.64 12.68
N THR A 441 9.48 -2.13 12.12
CA THR A 441 9.62 -1.84 10.68
C THR A 441 10.80 -2.56 10.01
N VAL A 442 11.30 -3.61 10.66
CA VAL A 442 12.45 -4.38 10.17
C VAL A 442 12.11 -5.12 8.87
N PRO A 443 13.06 -5.30 7.94
CA PRO A 443 12.83 -6.04 6.70
C PRO A 443 12.39 -7.49 6.95
N LEU A 444 11.54 -8.03 6.08
CA LEU A 444 11.06 -9.41 6.16
C LEU A 444 12.21 -10.42 6.27
N GLY A 445 13.33 -10.22 5.56
CA GLY A 445 14.52 -11.07 5.70
C GLY A 445 15.08 -11.15 7.12
N VAL A 446 14.98 -10.08 7.92
CA VAL A 446 15.40 -10.06 9.34
C VAL A 446 14.45 -10.89 10.21
N LEU A 447 13.14 -10.85 9.91
CA LEU A 447 12.12 -11.69 10.56
C LEU A 447 12.31 -13.18 10.21
N LYS A 448 12.47 -13.52 8.93
CA LYS A 448 12.74 -14.90 8.46
C LYS A 448 14.04 -15.48 9.04
N LYS A 449 15.04 -14.64 9.30
CA LYS A 449 16.29 -15.03 9.98
C LYS A 449 16.17 -15.09 11.51
N LYS A 450 14.99 -14.83 12.08
CA LYS A 450 14.67 -14.86 13.52
C LYS A 450 15.68 -14.07 14.37
N MET A 451 16.16 -12.94 13.84
CA MET A 451 17.22 -12.13 14.46
C MET A 451 16.76 -11.30 15.65
N ILE A 452 15.43 -11.21 15.86
CA ILE A 452 14.77 -10.57 16.98
C ILE A 452 13.88 -11.62 17.65
N SER A 453 14.04 -11.78 18.96
CA SER A 453 13.14 -12.58 19.79
C SER A 453 11.92 -11.74 20.19
N PHE A 454 10.73 -12.31 20.06
CA PHE A 454 9.48 -11.73 20.53
C PHE A 454 9.04 -12.46 21.80
N VAL A 455 8.66 -11.73 22.85
CA VAL A 455 8.22 -12.31 24.13
C VAL A 455 6.91 -11.61 24.59
N PRO A 456 5.75 -12.31 24.61
CA PRO A 456 5.54 -13.69 24.13
C PRO A 456 5.82 -13.84 22.63
N GLU A 457 5.86 -15.08 22.16
CA GLU A 457 6.07 -15.36 20.73
C GLU A 457 4.94 -14.78 19.86
N LEU A 458 5.24 -14.53 18.58
CA LEU A 458 4.25 -14.06 17.62
C LEU A 458 3.18 -15.14 17.36
N PRO A 459 1.92 -14.77 17.07
CA PRO A 459 0.89 -15.73 16.69
C PRO A 459 1.32 -16.61 15.51
N GLU A 460 1.01 -17.90 15.57
CA GLU A 460 1.40 -18.91 14.57
C GLU A 460 1.11 -18.48 13.13
N ARG A 461 -0.13 -18.01 12.85
CA ARG A 461 -0.54 -17.46 11.55
C ARG A 461 0.40 -16.37 11.01
N LYS A 462 0.99 -15.54 11.88
CA LYS A 462 1.98 -14.51 11.50
C LYS A 462 3.36 -15.11 11.24
N LEU A 463 3.79 -16.09 12.04
CA LEU A 463 5.03 -16.85 11.79
C LEU A 463 4.96 -17.58 10.43
N GLU A 464 3.84 -18.24 10.15
CA GLU A 464 3.61 -18.88 8.85
C GLU A 464 3.64 -17.88 7.70
N ALA A 465 3.02 -16.71 7.83
CA ALA A 465 3.05 -15.66 6.78
C ALA A 465 4.49 -15.14 6.55
N ILE A 466 5.28 -14.99 7.62
CA ILE A 466 6.72 -14.68 7.52
C ILE A 466 7.45 -15.77 6.73
N GLU A 467 7.14 -17.05 6.94
CA GLU A 467 7.77 -18.17 6.20
C GLU A 467 7.23 -18.35 4.77
N ARG A 468 5.95 -18.08 4.54
CA ARG A 468 5.29 -18.13 3.22
C ARG A 468 5.73 -17.00 2.30
N LEU A 469 5.86 -15.76 2.75
CA LEU A 469 6.30 -14.68 1.87
C LEU A 469 7.72 -14.92 1.33
N GLY A 470 7.90 -14.62 0.05
CA GLY A 470 9.20 -14.60 -0.61
C GLY A 470 9.98 -13.35 -0.21
N PHE A 471 11.31 -13.46 -0.14
CA PHE A 471 12.19 -12.31 0.08
C PHE A 471 13.39 -12.42 -0.87
N GLY A 472 13.41 -11.53 -1.86
CA GLY A 472 14.25 -11.64 -3.04
C GLY A 472 15.65 -11.03 -2.91
N LEU A 473 16.38 -11.09 -4.03
CA LEU A 473 17.68 -10.45 -4.22
C LEU A 473 17.72 -9.66 -5.54
N LEU A 474 18.13 -8.41 -5.43
CA LEU A 474 18.52 -7.53 -6.52
C LEU A 474 19.78 -6.80 -6.08
N ASN A 475 20.85 -6.93 -6.85
CA ASN A 475 22.12 -6.24 -6.60
C ASN A 475 22.48 -5.30 -7.74
N LYS A 476 23.44 -4.41 -7.47
CA LYS A 476 23.91 -3.39 -8.41
C LYS A 476 25.42 -3.28 -8.42
N VAL A 477 25.98 -2.91 -9.56
CA VAL A 477 27.33 -2.36 -9.68
C VAL A 477 27.23 -0.90 -10.08
N ALA A 478 27.41 -0.01 -9.11
CA ALA A 478 27.52 1.43 -9.33
C ALA A 478 28.94 1.78 -9.77
N MET A 479 29.09 2.60 -10.81
CA MET A 479 30.37 3.00 -11.39
C MET A 479 30.34 4.50 -11.74
N VAL A 480 31.28 5.26 -11.17
CA VAL A 480 31.52 6.65 -11.56
C VAL A 480 32.70 6.70 -12.52
N PHE A 481 32.51 7.28 -13.70
CA PHE A 481 33.53 7.40 -14.75
C PHE A 481 34.06 8.84 -14.87
N PRO A 482 35.21 9.05 -15.54
CA PRO A 482 35.73 10.40 -15.81
C PRO A 482 34.84 11.25 -16.73
N TYR A 483 34.10 10.61 -17.65
CA TYR A 483 33.19 11.26 -18.59
C TYR A 483 32.07 10.31 -19.04
N VAL A 484 30.99 10.86 -19.59
CA VAL A 484 29.88 10.10 -20.19
C VAL A 484 30.32 9.60 -21.58
N PHE A 485 30.65 8.31 -21.69
CA PHE A 485 31.00 7.68 -22.97
C PHE A 485 29.82 6.96 -23.65
N TRP A 486 28.71 6.77 -22.94
CA TRP A 486 27.57 5.97 -23.39
C TRP A 486 26.49 6.75 -24.15
N GLY A 487 26.57 8.08 -24.18
CA GLY A 487 25.57 8.99 -24.75
C GLY A 487 24.64 9.60 -23.69
N GLU A 488 24.16 10.81 -23.96
CA GLU A 488 23.30 11.60 -23.06
C GLU A 488 21.79 11.48 -23.39
N ASP A 489 21.44 10.76 -24.46
CA ASP A 489 20.07 10.60 -24.98
C ASP A 489 19.35 9.34 -24.47
N VAL A 490 20.05 8.50 -23.72
CA VAL A 490 19.52 7.26 -23.11
C VAL A 490 19.66 7.28 -21.59
N ASP A 491 18.57 6.93 -20.91
CA ASP A 491 18.54 6.75 -19.45
C ASP A 491 18.75 5.29 -19.07
N THR A 492 18.44 4.35 -19.97
CA THR A 492 18.64 2.92 -19.76
C THR A 492 19.09 2.22 -21.05
N PHE A 493 19.76 1.09 -20.92
CA PHE A 493 20.04 0.15 -22.02
C PHE A 493 20.25 -1.27 -21.48
N GLY A 494 19.91 -2.27 -22.27
CA GLY A 494 20.02 -3.68 -21.89
C GLY A 494 21.11 -4.44 -22.66
N CYS A 495 21.60 -5.52 -22.07
CA CYS A 495 22.51 -6.48 -22.70
C CYS A 495 21.93 -7.89 -22.59
N LEU A 496 21.91 -8.61 -23.71
CA LEU A 496 21.51 -10.01 -23.76
C LEU A 496 22.63 -10.89 -23.22
N ASN A 497 22.26 -12.02 -22.61
CA ASN A 497 23.19 -12.99 -22.05
C ASN A 497 23.13 -14.31 -22.83
N ARG A 498 24.28 -14.96 -23.04
CA ARG A 498 24.37 -16.22 -23.81
C ARG A 498 23.66 -17.39 -23.14
N ASN A 499 23.70 -17.43 -21.80
CA ASN A 499 23.25 -18.55 -20.99
C ASN A 499 22.04 -18.13 -20.15
N SER A 500 20.94 -18.89 -20.25
CA SER A 500 19.70 -18.64 -19.50
C SER A 500 19.89 -18.60 -17.99
N GLU A 501 20.84 -19.38 -17.44
CA GLU A 501 21.19 -19.43 -16.01
C GLU A 501 21.70 -18.09 -15.47
N ASN A 502 22.45 -17.35 -16.30
CA ASN A 502 23.02 -16.04 -15.95
C ASN A 502 22.26 -14.88 -16.62
N ARG A 503 21.02 -15.10 -17.08
CA ARG A 503 20.25 -14.09 -17.84
C ARG A 503 20.16 -12.72 -17.15
N GLY A 504 20.10 -12.72 -15.82
CA GLY A 504 20.07 -11.52 -14.98
C GLY A 504 21.43 -10.91 -14.63
N GLU A 505 22.58 -11.44 -15.07
CA GLU A 505 23.90 -10.84 -14.80
C GLU A 505 24.13 -9.63 -15.74
N PHE A 506 24.16 -8.41 -15.19
CA PHE A 506 24.39 -7.15 -15.92
C PHE A 506 23.43 -6.90 -17.09
N PHE A 507 22.21 -7.45 -17.02
CA PHE A 507 21.24 -7.44 -18.11
C PHE A 507 20.69 -6.04 -18.43
N LEU A 508 20.74 -5.10 -17.49
CA LEU A 508 20.18 -3.75 -17.60
C LEU A 508 21.06 -2.73 -16.89
N PHE A 509 21.27 -1.59 -17.54
CA PHE A 509 22.08 -0.47 -17.07
C PHE A 509 21.22 0.79 -16.93
N TYR A 510 21.42 1.54 -15.84
CA TYR A 510 20.86 2.88 -15.62
C TYR A 510 21.95 3.94 -15.80
N SER A 511 21.62 4.97 -16.57
CA SER A 511 22.42 6.16 -16.83
C SER A 511 21.95 7.27 -15.88
N TYR A 512 22.77 7.54 -14.86
CA TYR A 512 22.46 8.47 -13.78
C TYR A 512 22.98 9.89 -14.05
N HIS A 513 23.53 10.16 -15.23
CA HIS A 513 24.22 11.43 -15.54
C HIS A 513 23.33 12.68 -15.44
N THR A 514 22.02 12.56 -15.70
CA THR A 514 21.05 13.66 -15.62
C THR A 514 20.71 14.07 -14.18
N VAL A 515 20.88 13.17 -13.20
CA VAL A 515 20.35 13.35 -11.83
C VAL A 515 21.40 13.24 -10.73
N SER A 516 22.50 12.53 -10.96
CA SER A 516 23.53 12.29 -9.92
C SER A 516 24.50 13.45 -9.72
N GLY A 517 24.64 14.34 -10.72
CA GLY A 517 25.69 15.36 -10.74
C GLY A 517 27.06 14.88 -11.22
N GLY A 518 27.18 13.65 -11.73
CA GLY A 518 28.42 13.11 -12.31
C GLY A 518 28.18 12.01 -13.34
N SER A 519 29.24 11.52 -13.98
CA SER A 519 29.16 10.49 -15.02
C SER A 519 28.97 9.10 -14.40
N VAL A 520 27.73 8.71 -14.13
CA VAL A 520 27.41 7.45 -13.42
C VAL A 520 26.64 6.47 -14.29
N LEU A 521 27.10 5.22 -14.31
CA LEU A 521 26.32 4.05 -14.71
C LEU A 521 26.08 3.13 -13.51
N VAL A 522 24.91 2.48 -13.51
CA VAL A 522 24.55 1.46 -12.53
C VAL A 522 24.07 0.22 -13.27
N ALA A 523 24.82 -0.88 -13.22
CA ALA A 523 24.43 -2.16 -13.79
C ALA A 523 23.61 -2.98 -12.77
N LEU A 524 22.55 -3.64 -13.21
CA LEU A 524 21.68 -4.45 -12.35
C LEU A 524 21.99 -5.94 -12.45
N VAL A 525 21.79 -6.66 -11.33
CA VAL A 525 21.95 -8.11 -11.23
C VAL A 525 20.76 -8.74 -10.52
N ALA A 526 19.99 -9.56 -11.24
CA ALA A 526 18.71 -10.12 -10.81
C ALA A 526 18.62 -11.65 -11.00
N GLY A 527 17.54 -12.27 -10.51
CA GLY A 527 17.28 -13.71 -10.66
C GLY A 527 18.34 -14.58 -9.97
N GLU A 528 18.62 -15.76 -10.53
CA GLU A 528 19.64 -16.67 -9.97
C GLU A 528 21.05 -16.05 -9.95
N ALA A 529 21.39 -15.21 -10.93
CA ALA A 529 22.66 -14.49 -10.98
C ALA A 529 22.89 -13.59 -9.74
N ALA A 530 21.83 -13.07 -9.11
CA ALA A 530 21.95 -12.29 -7.89
C ALA A 530 22.47 -13.10 -6.69
N LYS A 531 22.23 -14.42 -6.66
CA LYS A 531 22.72 -15.32 -5.60
C LYS A 531 24.21 -15.61 -5.71
N SER A 532 24.71 -15.89 -6.92
CA SER A 532 26.13 -16.12 -7.17
C SER A 532 26.96 -14.83 -7.11
N PHE A 533 26.35 -13.68 -7.40
CA PHE A 533 26.95 -12.36 -7.21
C PHE A 533 27.33 -12.08 -5.75
N GLU A 534 26.49 -12.49 -4.78
CA GLU A 534 26.72 -12.28 -3.35
C GLU A 534 28.02 -12.93 -2.85
N SER A 535 28.42 -14.08 -3.39
CA SER A 535 29.66 -14.78 -3.02
C SER A 535 30.87 -14.40 -3.88
N THR A 536 30.68 -13.71 -5.00
CA THR A 536 31.76 -13.31 -5.92
C THR A 536 32.53 -12.08 -5.40
N HIS A 537 33.85 -12.01 -5.64
CA HIS A 537 34.68 -10.87 -5.23
C HIS A 537 34.38 -9.61 -6.09
N PRO A 538 34.27 -8.39 -5.49
CA PRO A 538 33.90 -7.17 -6.22
C PRO A 538 34.78 -6.82 -7.42
N SER A 539 36.09 -7.08 -7.38
CA SER A 539 36.99 -6.81 -8.52
C SER A 539 36.69 -7.71 -9.73
N THR A 540 36.30 -8.96 -9.50
CA THR A 540 35.87 -9.89 -10.56
C THR A 540 34.57 -9.44 -11.20
N LEU A 541 33.61 -8.99 -10.38
CA LEU A 541 32.33 -8.44 -10.84
C LEU A 541 32.53 -7.17 -11.65
N LEU A 542 33.39 -6.25 -11.18
CA LEU A 542 33.78 -5.05 -11.90
C LEU A 542 34.43 -5.38 -13.26
N HIS A 543 35.35 -6.35 -13.30
CA HIS A 543 35.99 -6.77 -14.54
C HIS A 543 34.98 -7.33 -15.54
N ARG A 544 34.01 -8.16 -15.10
CA ARG A 544 32.95 -8.69 -15.97
C ARG A 544 32.08 -7.57 -16.56
N VAL A 545 31.57 -6.65 -15.74
CA VAL A 545 30.70 -5.57 -16.24
C VAL A 545 31.45 -4.59 -17.14
N LEU A 546 32.74 -4.32 -16.87
CA LEU A 546 33.57 -3.51 -17.76
C LEU A 546 33.83 -4.21 -19.10
N ASN A 547 33.89 -5.55 -19.13
CA ASN A 547 34.00 -6.29 -20.40
C ASN A 547 32.70 -6.25 -21.21
N VAL A 548 31.53 -6.29 -20.57
CA VAL A 548 30.24 -6.04 -21.25
C VAL A 548 30.22 -4.65 -21.88
N LEU A 549 30.61 -3.61 -21.13
CA LEU A 549 30.69 -2.25 -21.65
C LEU A 549 31.71 -2.12 -22.79
N LYS A 550 32.90 -2.71 -22.66
CA LYS A 550 33.91 -2.74 -23.74
C LYS A 550 33.40 -3.46 -25.00
N GLY A 551 32.62 -4.53 -24.85
CA GLY A 551 31.94 -5.19 -25.98
C GLY A 551 30.96 -4.27 -26.70
N ILE A 552 30.15 -3.51 -25.96
CA ILE A 552 29.14 -2.58 -26.53
C ILE A 552 29.75 -1.34 -27.18
N TYR A 553 30.88 -0.83 -26.67
CA TYR A 553 31.43 0.48 -27.05
C TYR A 553 32.72 0.41 -27.88
N GLY A 554 33.54 -0.63 -27.71
CA GLY A 554 34.75 -0.86 -28.50
C GLY A 554 34.50 -0.93 -30.02
N PRO A 555 33.51 -1.71 -30.51
CA PRO A 555 33.14 -1.74 -31.93
C PRO A 555 32.64 -0.40 -32.50
N LYS A 556 32.29 0.57 -31.64
CA LYS A 556 31.88 1.93 -32.01
C LYS A 556 33.08 2.90 -32.03
N GLY A 557 34.31 2.42 -31.80
CA GLY A 557 35.51 3.25 -31.67
C GLY A 557 35.58 4.04 -30.36
N ILE A 558 34.78 3.67 -29.34
CA ILE A 558 34.70 4.38 -28.07
C ILE A 558 35.50 3.61 -27.02
N GLU A 559 36.57 4.22 -26.52
CA GLU A 559 37.34 3.70 -25.39
C GLU A 559 36.53 3.81 -24.08
N VAL A 560 36.37 2.69 -23.38
CA VAL A 560 35.71 2.62 -22.08
C VAL A 560 36.78 2.83 -20.98
N PRO A 561 36.81 3.99 -20.31
CA PRO A 561 37.79 4.27 -19.26
C PRO A 561 37.54 3.40 -18.02
N ASN A 562 38.56 3.23 -17.18
CA ASN A 562 38.35 2.68 -15.84
C ASN A 562 37.52 3.67 -15.00
N PRO A 563 36.60 3.18 -14.14
CA PRO A 563 35.84 4.05 -13.25
C PRO A 563 36.74 4.63 -12.15
N ILE A 564 36.48 5.89 -11.79
CA ILE A 564 37.10 6.60 -10.66
C ILE A 564 36.78 5.87 -9.34
N GLN A 565 35.54 5.40 -9.21
CA GLN A 565 35.07 4.63 -8.06
C GLN A 565 33.95 3.67 -8.49
N SER A 566 33.92 2.48 -7.91
CA SER A 566 32.84 1.52 -8.09
C SER A 566 32.42 0.86 -6.79
N ILE A 567 31.14 0.48 -6.68
CA ILE A 567 30.58 -0.25 -5.53
C ILE A 567 29.68 -1.37 -6.04
N CYS A 568 29.88 -2.58 -5.52
CA CYS A 568 28.97 -3.71 -5.69
C CYS A 568 28.09 -3.82 -4.43
N THR A 569 26.77 -3.78 -4.56
CA THR A 569 25.86 -3.98 -3.42
C THR A 569 25.77 -5.46 -3.06
N LYS A 570 25.54 -5.77 -1.78
CA LYS A 570 25.41 -7.15 -1.28
C LYS A 570 24.26 -7.25 -0.28
N TRP A 571 23.04 -7.00 -0.76
CA TRP A 571 21.84 -6.88 0.08
C TRP A 571 21.46 -8.17 0.81
N GLY A 572 21.81 -9.34 0.27
CA GLY A 572 21.62 -10.64 0.92
C GLY A 572 22.56 -10.89 2.09
N ASN A 573 23.81 -10.41 1.99
CA ASN A 573 24.81 -10.48 3.07
C ASN A 573 24.68 -9.34 4.09
N ASP A 574 23.86 -8.32 3.84
CA ASP A 574 23.62 -7.23 4.78
C ASP A 574 22.79 -7.73 5.98
N PRO A 575 23.34 -7.75 7.21
CA PRO A 575 22.68 -8.37 8.38
C PRO A 575 21.47 -7.57 8.89
N LEU A 576 21.23 -6.36 8.37
CA LEU A 576 20.09 -5.51 8.70
C LEU A 576 19.13 -5.38 7.51
N SER A 577 19.19 -6.31 6.55
CA SER A 577 18.20 -6.45 5.48
C SER A 577 17.98 -7.90 5.05
N CYS A 578 19.04 -8.71 4.93
CA CYS A 578 19.00 -10.13 4.58
C CYS A 578 18.30 -10.41 3.23
N GLY A 579 18.42 -9.49 2.27
CA GLY A 579 17.74 -9.50 0.98
C GLY A 579 17.32 -8.10 0.51
N SER A 580 16.75 -8.00 -0.70
CA SER A 580 16.34 -6.73 -1.28
C SER A 580 14.90 -6.33 -0.90
N TYR A 581 13.89 -7.13 -1.25
CA TYR A 581 12.47 -6.84 -1.01
C TYR A 581 11.57 -8.07 -1.26
N SER A 582 10.32 -8.04 -0.81
CA SER A 582 9.44 -9.22 -0.87
C SER A 582 8.80 -9.49 -2.23
N HIS A 583 8.34 -10.73 -2.40
CA HIS A 583 7.56 -11.19 -3.54
C HIS A 583 6.58 -12.29 -3.14
N VAL A 584 5.56 -12.54 -3.96
CA VAL A 584 4.63 -13.65 -3.74
C VAL A 584 5.22 -14.93 -4.35
N ARG A 585 5.75 -15.82 -3.49
CA ARG A 585 6.25 -17.13 -3.93
C ARG A 585 5.14 -18.18 -4.05
N VAL A 586 5.46 -19.32 -4.63
CA VAL A 586 4.59 -20.52 -4.63
C VAL A 586 4.14 -20.86 -3.20
N HIS A 587 2.86 -21.24 -3.04
CA HIS A 587 2.16 -21.41 -1.76
C HIS A 587 1.98 -20.15 -0.88
N SER A 588 2.19 -18.95 -1.42
CA SER A 588 1.88 -17.66 -0.77
C SER A 588 0.87 -16.86 -1.60
N SER A 589 0.21 -15.87 -0.98
CA SER A 589 -0.70 -14.96 -1.68
C SER A 589 -0.62 -13.54 -1.13
N GLY A 590 -1.39 -12.62 -1.72
CA GLY A 590 -1.54 -11.25 -1.21
C GLY A 590 -1.96 -11.19 0.27
N SER A 591 -2.71 -12.18 0.78
CA SER A 591 -3.17 -12.18 2.18
C SER A 591 -2.05 -12.31 3.21
N ASP A 592 -0.88 -12.87 2.85
CA ASP A 592 0.25 -12.95 3.79
C ASP A 592 0.81 -11.55 4.13
N TYR A 593 0.70 -10.57 3.22
CA TYR A 593 1.02 -9.16 3.51
C TYR A 593 0.06 -8.56 4.53
N ASP A 594 -1.23 -8.87 4.40
CA ASP A 594 -2.28 -8.40 5.33
C ASP A 594 -2.05 -9.03 6.73
N ILE A 595 -1.78 -10.34 6.78
CA ILE A 595 -1.43 -11.06 8.01
C ILE A 595 -0.18 -10.48 8.67
N LEU A 596 0.85 -10.13 7.88
CA LEU A 596 2.07 -9.55 8.44
C LEU A 596 1.81 -8.14 9.02
N ALA A 597 0.87 -7.38 8.46
CA ALA A 597 0.44 -6.07 8.97
C ALA A 597 -0.37 -6.13 10.27
N GLU A 598 -1.04 -7.25 10.59
CA GLU A 598 -1.87 -7.38 11.80
C GLU A 598 -1.09 -7.00 13.08
N ASN A 599 -1.64 -6.14 13.93
CA ASN A 599 -1.01 -5.84 15.22
C ASN A 599 -1.20 -6.99 16.22
N VAL A 600 -0.33 -7.07 17.22
CA VAL A 600 -0.39 -8.06 18.29
C VAL A 600 -0.65 -7.36 19.62
N ALA A 601 -1.67 -7.83 20.33
CA ALA A 601 -2.09 -7.38 21.66
C ALA A 601 -2.33 -5.86 21.80
N ASN A 602 -2.60 -5.12 20.71
CA ASN A 602 -2.68 -3.65 20.70
C ASN A 602 -1.40 -2.95 21.22
N ARG A 603 -0.25 -3.64 21.17
CA ARG A 603 1.04 -3.21 21.71
C ARG A 603 2.17 -3.27 20.68
N LEU A 604 2.17 -4.27 19.81
CA LEU A 604 3.18 -4.51 18.78
C LEU A 604 2.56 -4.37 17.39
N PHE A 605 2.99 -3.37 16.63
CA PHE A 605 2.49 -3.05 15.29
C PHE A 605 3.56 -3.31 14.22
N PHE A 606 3.17 -3.45 12.95
CA PHE A 606 4.07 -3.86 11.86
C PHE A 606 3.90 -2.98 10.60
N ALA A 607 4.92 -2.16 10.31
CA ALA A 607 5.02 -1.42 9.05
C ALA A 607 6.20 -1.92 8.20
N GLY A 608 6.24 -1.52 6.93
CA GLY A 608 7.26 -1.92 5.96
C GLY A 608 6.64 -2.27 4.62
N GLU A 609 7.48 -2.38 3.59
CA GLU A 609 7.03 -2.78 2.25
C GLU A 609 6.40 -4.19 2.23
N ALA A 610 6.87 -5.09 3.12
CA ALA A 610 6.33 -6.43 3.28
C ALA A 610 5.00 -6.47 4.07
N THR A 611 4.45 -5.32 4.49
CA THR A 611 3.15 -5.23 5.19
C THR A 611 2.12 -4.43 4.39
N ASN A 612 2.37 -4.20 3.10
CA ASN A 612 1.45 -3.48 2.21
C ASN A 612 1.10 -4.33 0.99
N ARG A 613 -0.08 -4.95 0.98
CA ARG A 613 -0.55 -5.81 -0.11
C ARG A 613 -0.74 -5.09 -1.45
N GLN A 614 -1.19 -3.84 -1.43
CA GLN A 614 -1.48 -3.06 -2.64
C GLN A 614 -0.20 -2.53 -3.29
N HIS A 615 0.81 -2.23 -2.47
CA HIS A 615 2.09 -1.68 -2.92
C HIS A 615 3.27 -2.41 -2.27
N PRO A 616 3.39 -3.74 -2.42
CA PRO A 616 4.46 -4.51 -1.80
C PRO A 616 5.79 -4.09 -2.40
N ALA A 617 6.91 -4.27 -1.68
CA ALA A 617 8.26 -4.14 -2.22
C ALA A 617 8.58 -2.84 -3.00
N THR A 618 7.89 -1.73 -2.69
CA THR A 618 8.18 -0.38 -3.20
C THR A 618 8.53 0.60 -2.08
N MET A 619 9.21 1.70 -2.45
CA MET A 619 9.48 2.81 -1.52
C MET A 619 8.19 3.46 -1.01
N HIS A 620 7.20 3.69 -1.90
CA HIS A 620 5.94 4.31 -1.53
C HIS A 620 5.07 3.38 -0.67
N GLY A 621 5.12 2.06 -0.89
CA GLY A 621 4.41 1.09 -0.07
C GLY A 621 4.91 1.06 1.37
N ALA A 622 6.23 1.12 1.56
CA ALA A 622 6.83 1.31 2.88
C ALA A 622 6.36 2.62 3.52
N TYR A 623 6.43 3.74 2.81
CA TYR A 623 5.97 5.05 3.32
C TYR A 623 4.49 5.02 3.75
N LEU A 624 3.61 4.50 2.90
CA LEU A 624 2.17 4.36 3.16
C LEU A 624 1.87 3.44 4.36
N SER A 625 2.61 2.33 4.51
CA SER A 625 2.46 1.46 5.68
C SER A 625 2.80 2.18 6.99
N GLY A 626 3.75 3.13 6.97
CA GLY A 626 4.07 3.96 8.14
C GLY A 626 2.94 4.91 8.51
N LEU A 627 2.32 5.56 7.51
CA LEU A 627 1.13 6.41 7.74
C LEU A 627 -0.05 5.58 8.28
N ARG A 628 -0.28 4.38 7.72
CA ARG A 628 -1.31 3.44 8.18
C ARG A 628 -1.11 3.07 9.64
N GLU A 629 0.07 2.59 10.03
CA GLU A 629 0.31 2.18 11.42
C GLU A 629 0.23 3.35 12.41
N ALA A 630 0.67 4.56 12.02
CA ALA A 630 0.45 5.75 12.85
C ALA A 630 -1.04 6.01 13.11
N SER A 631 -1.89 5.83 12.09
CA SER A 631 -3.35 5.94 12.21
C SER A 631 -3.96 4.83 13.07
N CYS A 632 -3.48 3.59 12.92
CA CYS A 632 -3.91 2.44 13.72
C CYS A 632 -3.58 2.64 15.22
N ILE A 633 -2.33 3.05 15.51
CA ILE A 633 -1.85 3.34 16.86
C ILE A 633 -2.68 4.45 17.52
N TYR A 634 -2.95 5.55 16.80
CA TYR A 634 -3.81 6.63 17.29
C TYR A 634 -5.22 6.14 17.61
N ARG A 635 -5.87 5.38 16.71
CA ARG A 635 -7.21 4.83 16.94
C ARG A 635 -7.27 3.89 18.15
N VAL A 636 -6.32 2.97 18.27
CA VAL A 636 -6.20 2.06 19.42
C VAL A 636 -6.09 2.85 20.72
N ARG A 637 -5.27 3.91 20.74
CA ARG A 637 -5.10 4.77 21.92
C ARG A 637 -6.38 5.52 22.29
N GLN A 638 -7.11 6.08 21.32
CA GLN A 638 -8.38 6.74 21.59
C GLN A 638 -9.43 5.76 22.16
N THR A 639 -9.49 4.52 21.68
CA THR A 639 -10.38 3.49 22.25
C THR A 639 -10.04 3.17 23.71
N ILE A 640 -8.75 2.99 24.04
CA ILE A 640 -8.29 2.75 25.41
C ILE A 640 -8.66 3.93 26.33
N ASN A 641 -8.43 5.16 25.86
CA ASN A 641 -8.75 6.38 26.61
C ASN A 641 -10.26 6.55 26.85
N ASN A 642 -11.10 6.19 25.86
CA ASN A 642 -12.55 6.27 26.00
C ASN A 642 -13.08 5.24 27.00
N ASN A 643 -12.62 3.98 26.95
CA ASN A 643 -13.02 2.94 27.90
C ASN A 643 -12.64 3.33 29.35
N SER A 644 -11.42 3.84 29.55
CA SER A 644 -10.93 4.27 30.87
C SER A 644 -11.75 5.41 31.51
N ASN A 645 -12.39 6.25 30.69
CA ASN A 645 -13.24 7.34 31.18
C ASN A 645 -14.66 6.90 31.56
N ASP A 646 -15.12 5.75 31.05
CA ASP A 646 -16.44 5.21 31.42
C ASP A 646 -16.41 4.51 32.79
N ASP A 647 -15.29 3.89 33.17
CA ASP A 647 -15.11 3.32 34.51
C ASP A 647 -14.98 4.41 35.60
N ASN A 648 -14.21 5.49 35.33
CA ASN A 648 -14.08 6.61 36.28
C ASN A 648 -15.38 7.39 36.49
N ASN A 649 -16.28 7.46 35.50
CA ASN A 649 -17.58 8.13 35.64
C ASN A 649 -18.56 7.39 36.58
N ASN A 650 -18.28 6.14 36.96
CA ASN A 650 -19.08 5.42 37.96
C ASN A 650 -18.63 5.71 39.42
N ASN A 651 -17.51 6.42 39.64
CA ASN A 651 -16.92 6.64 40.97
C ASN A 651 -16.75 8.11 41.38
N ILE A 652 -17.18 9.09 40.57
CA ILE A 652 -17.10 10.51 40.92
C ILE A 652 -18.51 11.11 41.08
N ASN A 653 -19.07 10.94 42.28
CA ASN A 653 -20.10 11.84 42.79
C ASN A 653 -19.45 12.91 43.70
N ASN A 654 -19.87 14.16 43.49
CA ASN A 654 -19.58 15.38 44.26
C ASN A 654 -18.30 16.18 43.96
N ASN A 655 -18.54 17.43 43.55
CA ASN A 655 -17.77 18.65 43.80
C ASN A 655 -16.43 18.88 43.06
N ASN A 656 -16.49 19.34 41.81
CA ASN A 656 -16.46 20.80 41.54
C ASN A 656 -16.64 21.11 40.05
N LYS A 657 -17.49 22.10 39.73
CA LYS A 657 -17.67 22.63 38.36
C LYS A 657 -16.69 23.77 38.11
N GLN A 658 -15.77 23.60 37.15
CA GLN A 658 -15.17 24.71 36.42
C GLN A 658 -15.14 24.39 34.92
N ASN A 659 -15.50 25.39 34.11
CA ASN A 659 -15.83 25.22 32.70
C ASN A 659 -14.58 25.02 31.84
N ASN A 660 -14.61 24.03 30.94
CA ASN A 660 -13.80 24.01 29.73
C ASN A 660 -14.56 23.28 28.59
N PRO A 661 -14.72 23.87 27.39
CA PRO A 661 -15.56 23.29 26.35
C PRO A 661 -14.77 22.34 25.42
N LYS A 662 -14.82 21.02 25.68
CA LYS A 662 -14.32 20.01 24.73
C LYS A 662 -15.20 18.75 24.67
N LYS A 663 -15.29 18.20 23.45
CA LYS A 663 -15.77 16.85 23.04
C LYS A 663 -17.24 16.49 23.37
N SER A 664 -18.13 16.78 22.43
CA SER A 664 -19.37 16.01 22.25
C SER A 664 -19.16 14.86 21.24
N ILE A 665 -18.51 13.78 21.68
CA ILE A 665 -18.49 12.50 20.95
C ILE A 665 -19.48 11.56 21.64
N ARG A 666 -20.52 11.13 20.94
CA ARG A 666 -21.50 10.17 21.49
C ARG A 666 -20.83 8.80 21.64
N ARG A 667 -21.02 8.14 22.80
CA ARG A 667 -20.56 6.76 23.05
C ARG A 667 -21.00 5.84 21.90
N ILE A 668 -20.06 5.08 21.33
CA ILE A 668 -20.33 4.04 20.35
C ILE A 668 -20.18 2.69 21.06
N ILE A 669 -21.30 2.00 21.29
CA ILE A 669 -21.32 0.60 21.74
C ILE A 669 -21.34 -0.29 20.49
N GLY A 670 -20.59 -1.40 20.50
CA GLY A 670 -20.58 -2.37 19.41
C GLY A 670 -21.93 -3.08 19.23
N VAL A 671 -22.30 -3.38 17.97
CA VAL A 671 -23.52 -4.14 17.67
C VAL A 671 -23.39 -5.58 18.17
N SER A 672 -22.21 -6.20 18.03
CA SER A 672 -21.90 -7.53 18.57
C SER A 672 -22.00 -7.57 20.11
N ASP A 673 -21.50 -6.56 20.82
CA ASP A 673 -21.67 -6.45 22.29
C ASP A 673 -23.13 -6.28 22.69
N THR A 674 -23.89 -5.52 21.90
CA THR A 674 -25.34 -5.33 22.10
C THR A 674 -26.10 -6.64 21.92
N LEU A 675 -25.76 -7.42 20.88
CA LEU A 675 -26.30 -8.76 20.61
C LEU A 675 -25.99 -9.75 21.75
N VAL A 676 -24.74 -9.80 22.23
CA VAL A 676 -24.36 -10.63 23.38
C VAL A 676 -25.12 -10.22 24.65
N ASN A 677 -25.27 -8.92 24.90
CA ASN A 677 -26.03 -8.41 26.05
C ASN A 677 -27.54 -8.70 25.97
N LEU A 678 -28.13 -8.76 24.78
CA LEU A 678 -29.52 -9.16 24.59
C LEU A 678 -29.76 -10.62 25.03
N PHE A 679 -28.88 -11.54 24.62
CA PHE A 679 -28.99 -12.96 24.96
C PHE A 679 -28.56 -13.31 26.40
N LYS A 680 -28.02 -12.38 27.19
CA LYS A 680 -27.89 -12.54 28.65
C LYS A 680 -29.24 -12.60 29.37
N ASN A 681 -30.31 -12.11 28.75
CA ASN A 681 -31.68 -12.14 29.30
C ASN A 681 -32.66 -12.46 28.14
N PRO A 682 -32.76 -13.72 27.69
CA PRO A 682 -33.74 -14.10 26.66
C PRO A 682 -35.18 -13.90 27.16
N ASP A 683 -36.16 -13.76 26.25
CA ASP A 683 -37.58 -13.80 26.62
C ASP A 683 -37.99 -15.21 27.05
N PHE A 684 -37.48 -16.22 26.34
CA PHE A 684 -37.52 -17.62 26.76
C PHE A 684 -36.36 -18.41 26.13
N SER A 685 -36.11 -19.59 26.69
CA SER A 685 -35.13 -20.55 26.19
C SER A 685 -35.72 -21.96 26.20
N PHE A 686 -35.34 -22.79 25.23
CA PHE A 686 -35.78 -24.16 25.10
C PHE A 686 -34.63 -25.03 24.58
N GLY A 687 -34.19 -26.01 25.38
CA GLY A 687 -32.94 -26.72 25.11
C GLY A 687 -31.78 -25.72 24.92
N ASN A 688 -31.01 -25.89 23.84
CA ASN A 688 -29.90 -25.01 23.51
C ASN A 688 -30.31 -23.73 22.74
N PHE A 689 -31.61 -23.52 22.51
CA PHE A 689 -32.16 -22.38 21.78
C PHE A 689 -32.59 -21.26 22.73
N LEU A 690 -32.15 -20.03 22.47
CA LEU A 690 -32.53 -18.82 23.19
C LEU A 690 -33.22 -17.85 22.23
N PHE A 691 -34.27 -17.16 22.69
CA PHE A 691 -35.08 -16.27 21.87
C PHE A 691 -35.20 -14.86 22.48
N VAL A 692 -35.17 -13.83 21.63
CA VAL A 692 -35.24 -12.41 22.00
C VAL A 692 -36.10 -11.64 20.99
N PHE A 693 -37.17 -10.99 21.46
CA PHE A 693 -38.13 -10.23 20.66
C PHE A 693 -38.26 -8.77 21.16
N ASP A 694 -38.96 -7.93 20.40
CA ASP A 694 -39.38 -6.60 20.85
C ASP A 694 -40.48 -6.73 21.92
N PRO A 695 -40.28 -6.27 23.17
CA PRO A 695 -41.28 -6.33 24.23
C PRO A 695 -42.48 -5.38 24.01
N SER A 696 -42.45 -4.55 22.97
CA SER A 696 -43.54 -3.64 22.59
C SER A 696 -44.32 -4.08 21.35
N ASN A 697 -44.04 -5.27 20.81
CA ASN A 697 -44.80 -5.87 19.72
C ASN A 697 -45.15 -7.33 20.02
N GLU A 698 -46.45 -7.59 20.24
CA GLU A 698 -47.01 -8.92 20.53
C GLU A 698 -47.57 -9.62 19.27
N ASP A 699 -47.44 -9.01 18.08
CA ASP A 699 -47.84 -9.64 16.82
C ASP A 699 -47.11 -10.97 16.62
N ASP A 700 -47.87 -12.02 16.33
CA ASP A 700 -47.39 -13.38 16.11
C ASP A 700 -46.46 -13.49 14.87
N GLN A 701 -46.57 -12.57 13.91
CA GLN A 701 -45.63 -12.45 12.79
C GLN A 701 -44.41 -11.57 13.09
N SER A 702 -44.29 -10.98 14.28
CA SER A 702 -43.14 -10.13 14.63
C SER A 702 -41.83 -10.92 14.65
N THR A 703 -40.82 -10.39 13.97
CA THR A 703 -39.47 -10.97 13.90
C THR A 703 -38.67 -10.66 15.15
N GLY A 704 -38.05 -11.68 15.73
CA GLY A 704 -37.04 -11.59 16.78
C GLY A 704 -35.73 -12.25 16.36
N LEU A 705 -34.86 -12.41 17.35
CA LEU A 705 -33.53 -13.00 17.24
C LEU A 705 -33.55 -14.36 17.94
N MET A 706 -32.91 -15.35 17.34
CA MET A 706 -32.63 -16.64 17.96
C MET A 706 -31.12 -16.86 18.03
N MET A 707 -30.65 -17.51 19.09
CA MET A 707 -29.30 -18.06 19.22
C MET A 707 -29.39 -19.53 19.58
N VAL A 708 -28.56 -20.37 18.97
CA VAL A 708 -28.36 -21.78 19.34
C VAL A 708 -26.91 -22.02 19.73
N ALA A 709 -26.70 -22.71 20.85
CA ALA A 709 -25.39 -23.22 21.25
C ALA A 709 -25.25 -24.69 20.82
N ILE A 710 -24.17 -25.00 20.12
CA ILE A 710 -23.82 -26.37 19.73
C ILE A 710 -22.55 -26.72 20.51
N ASP A 711 -22.64 -27.75 21.34
CA ASP A 711 -21.50 -28.34 22.03
C ASP A 711 -20.79 -29.31 21.07
N ASN A 712 -19.47 -29.46 21.20
CA ASN A 712 -18.64 -30.17 20.22
C ASN A 712 -18.38 -31.66 20.57
N ASP A 713 -19.02 -32.19 21.61
CA ASP A 713 -18.74 -33.53 22.14
C ASP A 713 -19.77 -34.56 21.67
N ASP A 714 -19.64 -35.00 20.41
CA ASP A 714 -20.17 -36.27 19.91
C ASP A 714 -19.02 -37.30 19.88
N ASP A 715 -18.73 -37.90 21.04
CA ASP A 715 -17.90 -39.12 21.15
C ASP A 715 -18.80 -40.28 21.62
N ASP A 716 -19.16 -41.13 20.66
CA ASP A 716 -19.85 -42.41 20.89
C ASP A 716 -18.79 -43.46 21.30
N ASP A 717 -18.48 -43.63 22.60
CA ASP A 717 -18.55 -44.93 23.29
C ASP A 717 -18.18 -44.96 24.80
N ASP A 718 -18.64 -46.04 25.43
CA ASP A 718 -18.65 -46.51 26.83
C ASP A 718 -17.68 -46.00 27.95
N LYS A 719 -18.31 -45.57 29.07
CA LYS A 719 -17.98 -45.77 30.52
C LYS A 719 -16.50 -45.80 31.01
N VAL A 720 -16.15 -44.91 31.95
CA VAL A 720 -15.83 -45.25 33.37
C VAL A 720 -15.68 -44.01 34.30
N LYS A 721 -16.00 -44.22 35.59
CA LYS A 721 -16.23 -43.29 36.71
C LYS A 721 -15.14 -42.24 37.11
N VAL A 722 -15.60 -41.01 37.34
CA VAL A 722 -15.41 -40.15 38.55
C VAL A 722 -13.99 -39.79 39.03
N LYS A 723 -13.58 -38.51 38.94
CA LYS A 723 -13.68 -37.50 40.06
C LYS A 723 -13.30 -36.06 39.66
N VAL A 724 -13.84 -35.11 40.42
CA VAL A 724 -13.81 -33.64 40.26
C VAL A 724 -12.41 -33.00 40.26
N ASN A 725 -12.18 -32.03 39.37
CA ASN A 725 -11.39 -30.82 39.68
C ASN A 725 -11.84 -29.61 38.83
N ASN A 726 -11.79 -28.40 39.39
CA ASN A 726 -12.33 -27.18 38.77
C ASN A 726 -11.40 -26.59 37.69
N GLY A 727 -11.95 -26.29 36.50
CA GLY A 727 -11.29 -25.38 35.54
C GLY A 727 -11.75 -25.53 34.08
N GLN A 728 -12.45 -24.51 33.56
CA GLN A 728 -12.64 -24.21 32.12
C GLN A 728 -13.10 -25.37 31.19
N SER A 729 -14.42 -25.58 31.06
CA SER A 729 -14.99 -26.37 29.95
C SER A 729 -14.89 -25.65 28.59
N GLN A 730 -14.81 -26.45 27.51
CA GLN A 730 -14.55 -26.02 26.14
C GLN A 730 -15.62 -25.09 25.50
N ARG A 731 -15.26 -24.53 24.33
CA ARG A 731 -16.05 -23.56 23.56
C ARG A 731 -17.23 -24.21 22.82
N ALA A 732 -18.44 -24.05 23.35
CA ALA A 732 -19.67 -24.20 22.57
C ALA A 732 -19.74 -23.18 21.42
N VAL A 733 -20.06 -23.62 20.20
CA VAL A 733 -20.23 -22.76 19.02
C VAL A 733 -21.60 -22.10 19.07
N LYS A 734 -21.66 -20.77 18.94
CA LYS A 734 -22.91 -20.01 18.98
C LYS A 734 -23.29 -19.50 17.60
N LEU A 735 -24.45 -19.92 17.11
CA LEU A 735 -25.01 -19.51 15.83
C LEU A 735 -26.32 -18.76 16.04
N TYR A 736 -26.65 -17.87 15.10
CA TYR A 736 -27.74 -16.92 15.22
C TYR A 736 -28.61 -16.90 13.96
N THR A 737 -29.90 -16.60 14.12
CA THR A 737 -30.82 -16.31 13.00
C THR A 737 -31.93 -15.35 13.44
N MET A 738 -32.67 -14.81 12.47
CA MET A 738 -33.95 -14.15 12.70
C MET A 738 -35.07 -15.19 12.66
N VAL A 739 -36.10 -15.01 13.48
CA VAL A 739 -37.24 -15.96 13.60
C VAL A 739 -38.52 -15.20 13.96
N THR A 740 -39.68 -15.59 13.45
CA THR A 740 -40.96 -15.01 13.91
C THR A 740 -41.44 -15.65 15.21
N ARG A 741 -42.37 -15.00 15.94
CA ARG A 741 -42.95 -15.61 17.16
C ARG A 741 -43.68 -16.93 16.86
N VAL A 742 -44.38 -17.04 15.73
CA VAL A 742 -44.98 -18.31 15.27
C VAL A 742 -43.92 -19.38 15.02
N GLN A 743 -42.91 -19.09 14.20
CA GLN A 743 -41.83 -20.06 13.93
C GLN A 743 -41.12 -20.53 15.21
N ALA A 744 -40.94 -19.63 16.19
CA ALA A 744 -40.36 -19.98 17.47
C ALA A 744 -41.29 -20.86 18.34
N ARG A 745 -42.62 -20.67 18.28
CA ARG A 745 -43.59 -21.56 18.93
C ARG A 745 -43.68 -22.92 18.23
N ASP A 746 -43.70 -22.94 16.90
CA ASP A 746 -43.74 -24.17 16.10
C ASP A 746 -42.50 -25.03 16.36
N LEU A 747 -41.32 -24.40 16.42
CA LEU A 747 -40.07 -25.08 16.77
C LEU A 747 -40.11 -25.70 18.17
N VAL A 748 -40.72 -25.03 19.16
CA VAL A 748 -40.93 -25.57 20.52
C VAL A 748 -42.00 -26.67 20.56
N ALA A 749 -43.04 -26.58 19.72
CA ALA A 749 -44.14 -27.53 19.69
C ALA A 749 -43.79 -28.86 18.99
N VAL A 750 -42.97 -28.80 17.94
CA VAL A 750 -42.58 -29.99 17.13
C VAL A 750 -41.38 -30.72 17.74
N VAL A 751 -40.45 -30.00 18.37
CA VAL A 751 -39.17 -30.55 18.85
C VAL A 751 -39.24 -30.74 20.36
N GLY A 752 -39.60 -31.94 20.82
CA GLY A 752 -39.65 -32.31 22.25
C GLY A 752 -38.29 -32.41 22.97
N GLY A 753 -37.31 -31.56 22.61
CA GLY A 753 -35.95 -31.54 23.13
C GLY A 753 -35.00 -32.50 22.38
N GLY A 754 -34.05 -31.95 21.62
CA GLY A 754 -32.97 -32.71 20.97
C GLY A 754 -32.61 -32.25 19.55
N GLU A 755 -31.60 -32.88 18.97
CA GLU A 755 -30.93 -32.50 17.71
C GLU A 755 -31.85 -32.32 16.50
N ARG A 756 -32.99 -33.01 16.48
CA ARG A 756 -34.03 -32.91 15.43
C ARG A 756 -34.50 -31.48 15.16
N GLY A 757 -34.26 -30.54 16.08
CA GLY A 757 -34.53 -29.12 15.86
C GLY A 757 -33.69 -28.46 14.77
N LEU A 758 -32.43 -28.83 14.59
CA LEU A 758 -31.58 -28.21 13.55
C LEU A 758 -32.03 -28.62 12.14
N SER A 759 -32.35 -29.90 11.93
CA SER A 759 -32.93 -30.38 10.65
C SER A 759 -34.28 -29.71 10.37
N TYR A 760 -35.20 -29.68 11.36
CA TYR A 760 -36.51 -29.04 11.19
C TYR A 760 -36.41 -27.54 10.85
N MET A 761 -35.47 -26.82 11.47
CA MET A 761 -35.21 -25.42 11.14
C MET A 761 -34.78 -25.21 9.68
N SER A 762 -33.88 -26.07 9.18
CA SER A 762 -33.35 -25.94 7.82
C SER A 762 -34.33 -26.43 6.76
N GLU A 763 -34.96 -27.57 6.99
CA GLU A 763 -35.78 -28.28 5.98
C GLU A 763 -37.25 -27.80 5.96
N ASN A 764 -37.83 -27.48 7.12
CA ASN A 764 -39.25 -27.10 7.22
C ASN A 764 -39.47 -25.59 7.41
N LEU A 765 -38.57 -24.89 8.12
CA LEU A 765 -38.69 -23.44 8.36
C LEU A 765 -37.81 -22.58 7.43
N GLY A 766 -36.87 -23.18 6.69
CA GLY A 766 -35.97 -22.49 5.76
C GLY A 766 -34.98 -21.52 6.42
N LEU A 767 -34.73 -21.66 7.73
CA LEU A 767 -33.93 -20.72 8.52
C LEU A 767 -32.43 -20.99 8.36
N LYS A 768 -31.65 -19.96 8.01
CA LYS A 768 -30.19 -20.06 7.87
C LYS A 768 -29.48 -19.55 9.11
N LEU A 769 -28.70 -20.41 9.75
CA LEU A 769 -27.85 -20.08 10.88
C LEU A 769 -26.57 -19.37 10.43
N MET A 770 -26.16 -18.35 11.18
CA MET A 770 -25.00 -17.48 10.90
C MET A 770 -24.09 -17.31 12.12
N GLY A 771 -22.78 -17.14 11.89
CA GLY A 771 -21.85 -16.71 12.93
C GLY A 771 -22.12 -15.27 13.39
N MET A 772 -21.72 -14.95 14.62
CA MET A 772 -22.07 -13.71 15.33
C MET A 772 -21.85 -12.44 14.51
N ASP A 773 -20.68 -12.25 13.89
CA ASP A 773 -20.35 -11.00 13.19
C ASP A 773 -21.13 -10.83 11.87
N CYS A 774 -21.36 -11.93 11.14
CA CYS A 774 -22.21 -11.92 9.95
C CYS A 774 -23.67 -11.62 10.32
N PHE A 775 -24.17 -12.23 11.41
CA PHE A 775 -25.51 -11.96 11.90
C PHE A 775 -25.67 -10.53 12.44
N ALA A 776 -24.67 -10.01 13.14
CA ALA A 776 -24.69 -8.64 13.67
C ALA A 776 -24.73 -7.59 12.56
N LEU A 777 -24.15 -7.87 11.38
CA LEU A 777 -24.29 -7.04 10.18
C LEU A 777 -25.71 -7.14 9.60
N VAL A 778 -26.20 -8.36 9.33
CA VAL A 778 -27.51 -8.59 8.67
C VAL A 778 -28.69 -8.11 9.52
N ALA A 779 -28.65 -8.34 10.83
CA ALA A 779 -29.73 -8.02 11.77
C ALA A 779 -29.52 -6.71 12.56
N ASN A 780 -28.54 -5.87 12.20
CA ASN A 780 -28.15 -4.65 12.94
C ASN A 780 -29.34 -3.77 13.37
N SER A 781 -30.24 -3.46 12.44
CA SER A 781 -31.43 -2.65 12.71
C SER A 781 -32.36 -3.31 13.74
N LEU A 782 -32.60 -4.62 13.62
CA LEU A 782 -33.44 -5.37 14.55
C LEU A 782 -32.82 -5.48 15.95
N ILE A 783 -31.51 -5.75 16.02
CA ILE A 783 -30.73 -5.78 17.27
C ILE A 783 -30.80 -4.43 17.99
N SER A 784 -30.54 -3.33 17.27
CA SER A 784 -30.57 -1.97 17.81
C SER A 784 -31.96 -1.56 18.28
N ASN A 785 -33.01 -1.92 17.52
CA ASN A 785 -34.39 -1.65 17.89
C ASN A 785 -34.79 -2.41 19.17
N ILE A 786 -34.57 -3.73 19.23
CA ILE A 786 -34.93 -4.55 20.40
C ILE A 786 -34.15 -4.10 21.65
N ALA A 787 -32.86 -3.78 21.53
CA ALA A 787 -32.07 -3.24 22.65
C ALA A 787 -32.59 -1.88 23.15
N THR A 788 -32.97 -0.99 22.24
CA THR A 788 -33.53 0.33 22.57
C THR A 788 -34.91 0.20 23.22
N ARG A 789 -35.73 -0.77 22.81
CA ARG A 789 -37.05 -1.02 23.40
C ARG A 789 -36.94 -1.67 24.79
N ARG A 790 -36.12 -2.70 24.95
CA ARG A 790 -35.88 -3.38 26.24
C ARG A 790 -35.26 -2.46 27.30
N SER A 791 -34.34 -1.56 26.92
CA SER A 791 -33.78 -0.56 27.85
C SER A 791 -34.81 0.46 28.32
N ARG A 792 -35.72 0.92 27.44
CA ARG A 792 -36.86 1.78 27.83
C ARG A 792 -37.83 1.09 28.78
N VAL A 793 -38.09 -0.21 28.61
CA VAL A 793 -38.92 -1.01 29.53
C VAL A 793 -38.26 -1.13 30.91
N ARG A 794 -36.95 -1.48 30.97
CA ARG A 794 -36.20 -1.49 32.25
C ARG A 794 -36.26 -0.15 32.98
N ASN A 795 -36.09 0.96 32.27
CA ASN A 795 -36.17 2.29 32.89
C ASN A 795 -37.58 2.60 33.44
N ARG A 796 -38.67 2.19 32.77
CA ARG A 796 -40.03 2.34 33.33
C ARG A 796 -40.24 1.56 34.62
N VAL A 797 -39.67 0.36 34.75
CA VAL A 797 -39.76 -0.44 35.98
C VAL A 797 -38.96 0.20 37.12
N VAL A 798 -37.78 0.77 36.84
CA VAL A 798 -36.95 1.45 37.87
C VAL A 798 -37.59 2.75 38.37
N PHE A 799 -38.29 3.51 37.52
CA PHE A 799 -39.03 4.71 37.94
C PHE A 799 -40.42 4.43 38.55
N GLY A 800 -40.94 3.21 38.44
CA GLY A 800 -42.28 2.85 38.96
C GLY A 800 -42.36 2.65 40.48
N ASN A 801 -41.26 2.30 41.15
CA ASN A 801 -41.24 1.96 42.58
C ASN A 801 -40.90 3.14 43.51
N ARG A 802 -41.29 4.37 43.14
CA ARG A 802 -41.02 5.58 43.96
C ARG A 802 -42.21 6.53 44.15
N VAL A 803 -43.44 5.98 44.23
CA VAL A 803 -44.59 6.67 44.85
C VAL A 803 -45.38 5.67 45.71
N SER A 804 -45.19 5.73 47.02
CA SER A 804 -46.17 5.31 48.03
C SER A 804 -45.85 5.99 49.36
N TYR A 805 -46.88 6.22 50.17
CA TYR A 805 -46.97 7.02 51.40
C TYR A 805 -47.18 8.54 51.25
N THR A 806 -48.30 8.95 51.86
CA THR A 806 -48.94 10.28 51.97
C THR A 806 -49.27 11.00 50.66
#